data_AF-A0A6Q2X815-F1
#
_entry.id   AF-A0A6Q2X815-F1
#
_cell.length_a   1.000
_cell.length_b   1.000
_cell.length_c   1.000
_cell.angle_alpha   90.00
_cell.angle_beta   90.00
_cell.angle_gamma   90.00
#
_symmetry.space_group_name_H-M   'P 1'
#
loop_
_entity.id
_entity.type
_entity.pdbx_description
1 polymer ?
#
loop_
_entity_poly.entity_id
_entity_poly.type
_entity_poly.pdbx_seq_one_letter_code
_entity_poly.pdbx_strand_id
1 'polypeptide(L)'
;HLFGVAQKLTNAPAILPFVELSSDCRHKQRFQIIHGIFQSTGFLIGSVSLAWVGDGTGIILVLTTFQVPFFMLRFGQSRLYRSENYGKSFVDVTSLINNTFIRTEFGIAISPDNSGKVILTGDVSGSLGSRIFISGDSGNSFEHQDLPFNPMFQITYNPRDPNVLLVISNANELWLSDDFGKNWRKIHEMVCLFKWGMDSSIFFTTNLNGSCNERGMLDLKKTTDYGKTMKTVATKIFSFGLGGKFLFASVMTGTGSMRMIHVSTNQGEDWNMAQLPPVGHEEFYSILAANDDMVFMHVDEPGDTGFGTIYVSDDRGTVYSKSLERHLYTTTGGDTDFTNVTSLRGVFVTSILAEDDSVRSVVTFDQGGEWVPLQKPANSQCESTARDPDRCSLHIHAAYSMTMRLNVPMLPLSEPNAVGLIMAHGSVGDAISVLKPDVFVSDDGGYTWLKALNGPHHYAILDSGGLLVAVEHSTEPIKTIKFSTDEGQCWKSHDFTSDPIHFTGLASEPGARSMNISVWGYRDTLLSQYWVSVTIDFRELLTKNCEDYVQWLAHSDDLSDPNDGCMLGYKEKFLRLRKASVCWNGRDYEINKEHTPCPCTLDDFLCDFGYYRKENSSECVEQPDLKGHVLEFCLQGKQEQLQTSGYRRIPGDKCVGGTQPERKVIDLSRRCVSDLLTQEVQVSGLGCSQHAEAQGDVDEPLESNHTRGGNKTSFHEDSDEVGVMNTCL
;
A
#
# COMPACT_ATOMS: atom_id res chain seq x y z
N HIS A 1 17.25 -20.09 53.11
CA HIS A 1 18.71 -20.13 52.98
C HIS A 1 19.10 -20.88 51.72
N LEU A 2 19.28 -20.17 50.61
CA LEU A 2 20.35 -20.36 49.63
C LEU A 2 20.24 -19.19 48.65
N PHE A 3 21.22 -18.31 48.80
CA PHE A 3 21.52 -17.06 48.12
C PHE A 3 21.19 -17.11 46.61
N GLY A 4 20.56 -16.10 45.99
CA GLY A 4 20.97 -14.71 46.08
C GLY A 4 22.18 -14.48 45.16
N VAL A 5 22.01 -14.68 43.85
CA VAL A 5 22.98 -14.21 42.85
C VAL A 5 22.33 -13.04 42.13
N ALA A 6 22.55 -11.85 42.67
CA ALA A 6 22.47 -10.62 41.89
C ALA A 6 23.58 -10.70 40.84
N GLN A 7 23.24 -11.10 39.61
CA GLN A 7 24.17 -11.03 38.50
C GLN A 7 24.25 -9.55 38.11
N LYS A 8 25.30 -8.87 38.61
CA LYS A 8 25.77 -7.60 38.07
C LYS A 8 25.85 -7.77 36.55
N LEU A 9 25.01 -7.05 35.81
CA LEU A 9 25.22 -6.77 34.39
C LEU A 9 26.64 -6.23 34.24
N THR A 10 27.53 -7.02 33.67
CA THR A 10 28.88 -6.58 33.33
C THR A 10 28.77 -5.59 32.17
N ASN A 11 28.71 -4.30 32.51
CA ASN A 11 29.01 -3.20 31.61
C ASN A 11 30.49 -3.26 31.25
N ALA A 12 30.82 -3.91 30.14
CA ALA A 12 32.09 -3.70 29.45
C ALA A 12 31.83 -3.76 27.94
N PRO A 13 32.19 -2.73 27.15
CA PRO A 13 32.16 -2.82 25.70
C PRO A 13 33.14 -3.92 25.27
N ALA A 14 32.64 -4.96 24.60
CA ALA A 14 33.49 -5.98 24.00
C ALA A 14 34.10 -5.42 22.71
N ILE A 15 35.41 -5.16 22.73
CA ILE A 15 36.19 -4.73 21.56
C ILE A 15 36.62 -6.00 20.82
N LEU A 16 35.99 -6.30 19.69
CA LEU A 16 36.39 -7.39 18.79
C LEU A 16 37.38 -6.89 17.70
N PRO A 17 38.26 -7.74 17.16
CA PRO A 17 39.38 -7.33 16.31
C PRO A 17 39.00 -7.08 14.84
N PHE A 18 40.00 -6.61 14.08
CA PHE A 18 39.96 -5.90 12.80
C PHE A 18 39.32 -6.62 11.58
N VAL A 19 38.79 -5.80 10.67
CA VAL A 19 38.18 -6.16 9.38
C VAL A 19 39.24 -6.57 8.34
N GLU A 20 39.07 -7.74 7.70
CA GLU A 20 39.84 -8.19 6.53
C GLU A 20 39.08 -7.95 5.21
N LEU A 21 39.84 -7.70 4.12
CA LEU A 21 39.37 -7.15 2.84
C LEU A 21 39.16 -8.21 1.75
N SER A 22 38.16 -7.99 0.89
CA SER A 22 38.05 -8.53 -0.47
C SER A 22 38.75 -7.61 -1.48
N SER A 23 39.31 -8.17 -2.56
CA SER A 23 40.35 -7.58 -3.42
C SER A 23 39.95 -6.40 -4.30
N ASP A 24 38.65 -6.11 -4.50
CA ASP A 24 38.21 -5.08 -5.46
C ASP A 24 37.78 -3.74 -4.84
N CYS A 25 37.59 -3.65 -3.52
CA CYS A 25 37.16 -2.42 -2.84
C CYS A 25 38.33 -1.82 -2.04
N ARG A 26 39.21 -1.07 -2.72
CA ARG A 26 40.46 -0.53 -2.14
C ARG A 26 40.25 0.73 -1.29
N HIS A 27 39.62 0.63 -0.13
CA HIS A 27 39.79 1.59 0.98
C HIS A 27 40.14 0.85 2.27
N LYS A 28 41.44 0.78 2.59
CA LYS A 28 41.96 0.29 3.88
C LYS A 28 41.66 1.34 4.95
N GLN A 29 40.54 1.19 5.66
CA GLN A 29 40.25 1.96 6.86
C GLN A 29 40.03 1.01 8.03
N ARG A 30 40.54 1.41 9.18
CA ARG A 30 40.53 0.66 10.43
C ARG A 30 39.43 1.28 11.28
N PHE A 31 38.44 0.50 11.69
CA PHE A 31 37.24 1.00 12.35
C PHE A 31 37.09 0.36 13.73
N GLN A 32 36.43 1.09 14.63
CA GLN A 32 35.93 0.57 15.89
C GLN A 32 34.42 0.71 15.84
N ILE A 33 33.68 -0.35 16.19
CA ILE A 33 32.22 -0.37 16.18
C ILE A 33 31.78 -0.68 17.61
N ILE A 34 30.87 0.12 18.16
CA ILE A 34 30.39 -0.04 19.53
C ILE A 34 29.16 -0.95 19.53
N HIS A 35 29.19 -1.98 20.37
CA HIS A 35 28.08 -2.91 20.55
C HIS A 35 27.43 -2.73 21.93
N GLY A 36 26.10 -2.71 21.97
CA GLY A 36 25.30 -2.98 23.16
C GLY A 36 24.63 -4.34 23.04
N ILE A 37 24.65 -5.15 24.11
CA ILE A 37 24.03 -6.48 24.12
C ILE A 37 22.90 -6.47 25.13
N PHE A 38 21.70 -6.78 24.67
CA PHE A 38 20.56 -7.12 25.51
C PHE A 38 20.38 -8.63 25.55
N GLN A 39 20.14 -9.16 26.75
CA GLN A 39 19.74 -10.54 26.95
C GLN A 39 18.51 -10.56 27.83
N SER A 40 17.45 -11.23 27.37
CA SER A 40 16.23 -11.34 28.14
C SER A 40 16.40 -12.23 29.37
N THR A 41 15.84 -11.83 30.51
CA THR A 41 15.91 -12.61 31.76
C THR A 41 14.79 -13.66 31.80
N GLY A 42 15.10 -14.95 31.65
CA GLY A 42 14.14 -16.06 31.84
C GLY A 42 13.77 -16.85 30.58
N PHE A 43 13.06 -17.96 30.77
CA PHE A 43 12.56 -18.82 29.70
C PHE A 43 11.51 -18.07 28.88
N LEU A 44 11.83 -17.72 27.63
CA LEU A 44 10.94 -16.95 26.77
C LEU A 44 10.62 -17.74 25.50
N ILE A 45 9.57 -18.55 25.58
CA ILE A 45 8.90 -19.16 24.42
C ILE A 45 7.62 -18.34 24.18
N GLY A 46 7.75 -17.06 23.85
CA GLY A 46 6.63 -16.12 23.78
C GLY A 46 6.76 -15.14 22.61
N SER A 47 5.65 -14.45 22.31
CA SER A 47 5.64 -13.40 21.28
C SER A 47 6.43 -12.18 21.73
N VAL A 48 7.00 -11.43 20.78
CA VAL A 48 7.77 -10.20 21.03
C VAL A 48 7.20 -9.07 20.17
N SER A 49 6.82 -7.97 20.81
CA SER A 49 6.44 -6.72 20.15
C SER A 49 7.45 -5.64 20.50
N LEU A 50 7.91 -4.90 19.49
CA LEU A 50 8.84 -3.78 19.64
C LEU A 50 8.16 -2.51 19.14
N ALA A 51 8.29 -1.41 19.90
CA ALA A 51 7.80 -0.10 19.49
C ALA A 51 8.82 1.00 19.83
N TRP A 52 9.11 1.85 18.86
CA TRP A 52 9.85 3.10 19.06
C TRP A 52 8.92 4.18 19.63
N VAL A 53 9.41 4.98 20.57
CA VAL A 53 8.61 6.01 21.23
C VAL A 53 9.20 7.39 20.98
N GLY A 54 8.65 8.08 19.98
CA GLY A 54 9.14 9.39 19.52
C GLY A 54 10.32 9.30 18.56
N ASP A 55 10.58 10.41 17.87
CA ASP A 55 11.70 10.55 16.94
C ASP A 55 12.92 11.16 17.66
N GLY A 56 14.07 10.49 17.62
CA GLY A 56 15.34 10.98 18.17
C GLY A 56 15.53 10.79 19.66
N THR A 57 14.54 10.21 20.32
CA THR A 57 14.57 9.91 21.74
C THR A 57 15.47 8.70 22.05
N GLY A 58 15.65 7.79 21.08
CA GLY A 58 16.29 6.49 21.30
C GLY A 58 15.48 5.56 22.20
N ILE A 59 14.21 5.86 22.48
CA ILE A 59 13.37 5.10 23.40
C ILE A 59 12.72 3.93 22.65
N ILE A 60 12.89 2.72 23.20
CA ILE A 60 12.29 1.49 22.67
C ILE A 60 11.57 0.77 23.80
N LEU A 61 10.33 0.36 23.55
CA LEU A 61 9.58 -0.56 24.39
C LEU A 61 9.56 -1.94 23.75
N VAL A 62 9.83 -2.97 24.56
CA VAL A 62 9.77 -4.37 24.15
C VAL A 62 8.82 -5.10 25.08
N LEU A 63 7.72 -5.58 24.52
CA LEU A 63 6.72 -6.36 25.22
C LEU A 63 6.87 -7.82 24.82
N THR A 64 6.97 -8.69 25.82
CA THR A 64 6.92 -10.15 25.61
C THR A 64 5.69 -10.71 26.30
N THR A 65 4.99 -11.64 25.66
CA THR A 65 3.85 -12.31 26.27
C THR A 65 3.93 -13.82 26.11
N PHE A 66 3.50 -14.53 27.15
CA PHE A 66 3.52 -15.97 27.22
C PHE A 66 2.18 -16.46 27.75
N GLN A 67 1.61 -17.47 27.10
CA GLN A 67 0.40 -18.14 27.56
C GLN A 67 0.68 -19.63 27.72
N VAL A 68 0.36 -20.17 28.89
CA VAL A 68 0.37 -21.62 29.11
C VAL A 68 -1.04 -22.15 28.86
N PRO A 69 -1.26 -23.02 27.86
CA PRO A 69 -2.53 -23.70 27.71
C PRO A 69 -2.66 -24.76 28.81
N PHE A 70 -3.28 -24.40 29.92
CA PHE A 70 -3.71 -25.37 30.94
C PHE A 70 -5.23 -25.50 30.91
N PHE A 71 -5.73 -26.74 31.02
CA PHE A 71 -7.16 -27.09 30.94
C PHE A 71 -8.08 -26.03 31.59
N MET A 72 -8.92 -25.37 30.78
CA MET A 72 -9.91 -24.33 31.16
C MET A 72 -9.40 -23.05 31.86
N LEU A 73 -8.10 -22.86 32.12
CA LEU A 73 -7.56 -21.65 32.77
C LEU A 73 -6.40 -21.05 31.94
N ARG A 74 -6.59 -19.82 31.45
CA ARG A 74 -5.54 -19.06 30.75
C ARG A 74 -4.63 -18.39 31.77
N PHE A 75 -3.48 -19.00 32.06
CA PHE A 75 -2.40 -18.32 32.79
C PHE A 75 -1.48 -17.64 31.78
N GLY A 76 -1.67 -16.32 31.64
CA GLY A 76 -0.83 -15.46 30.82
C GLY A 76 0.16 -14.68 31.69
N GLN A 77 1.38 -14.51 31.22
CA GLN A 77 2.35 -13.56 31.78
C GLN A 77 2.84 -12.63 30.68
N SER A 78 3.07 -11.37 31.04
CA SER A 78 3.72 -10.38 30.17
C SER A 78 4.93 -9.79 30.86
N ARG A 79 5.94 -9.43 30.07
CA ARG A 79 7.08 -8.62 30.53
C ARG A 79 7.28 -7.44 29.61
N LEU A 80 7.58 -6.29 30.21
CA LEU A 80 7.82 -5.04 29.52
C LEU A 80 9.25 -4.58 29.81
N TYR A 81 10.00 -4.34 28.76
CA TYR A 81 11.36 -3.82 28.82
C TYR A 81 11.40 -2.45 28.16
N ARG A 82 12.22 -1.55 28.69
CA ARG A 82 12.39 -0.18 28.18
C ARG A 82 13.87 0.13 27.97
N SER A 83 14.21 0.67 26.81
CA SER A 83 15.52 1.24 26.48
C SER A 83 15.40 2.75 26.28
N GLU A 84 16.47 3.50 26.57
CA GLU A 84 16.61 4.93 26.30
C GLU A 84 17.84 5.23 25.43
N ASN A 85 18.45 4.20 24.84
CA ASN A 85 19.72 4.32 24.14
C ASN A 85 19.74 3.47 22.86
N TYR A 86 18.65 3.53 22.09
CA TYR A 86 18.48 2.86 20.81
C TYR A 86 18.62 1.33 20.91
N GLY A 87 18.26 0.75 22.06
CA GLY A 87 18.33 -0.70 22.28
C GLY A 87 19.70 -1.23 22.70
N LYS A 88 20.66 -0.37 23.05
CA LYS A 88 21.97 -0.82 23.56
C LYS A 88 21.86 -1.50 24.93
N SER A 89 20.92 -1.05 25.76
CA SER A 89 20.56 -1.67 27.04
C SER A 89 19.07 -1.51 27.31
N PHE A 90 18.49 -2.47 28.03
CA PHE A 90 17.09 -2.42 28.46
C PHE A 90 16.97 -2.62 29.97
N VAL A 91 15.93 -2.02 30.55
CA VAL A 91 15.51 -2.18 31.94
C VAL A 91 14.17 -2.90 31.95
N ASP A 92 14.04 -3.92 32.80
CA ASP A 92 12.74 -4.57 33.05
C ASP A 92 11.85 -3.63 33.87
N VAL A 93 10.76 -3.18 33.26
CA VAL A 93 9.78 -2.25 33.83
C VAL A 93 8.41 -2.92 34.01
N THR A 94 8.35 -4.25 34.04
CA THR A 94 7.11 -5.04 34.16
C THR A 94 6.30 -4.70 35.41
N SER A 95 6.96 -4.23 36.48
CA SER A 95 6.28 -3.80 37.70
C SER A 95 5.39 -2.56 37.48
N LEU A 96 5.68 -1.71 36.49
CA LEU A 96 4.87 -0.53 36.17
C LEU A 96 3.48 -0.91 35.64
N ILE A 97 3.33 -2.10 35.06
CA ILE A 97 2.05 -2.65 34.60
C ILE A 97 1.46 -3.66 35.60
N ASN A 98 1.92 -3.66 36.86
CA ASN A 98 1.50 -4.59 37.91
C ASN A 98 1.57 -6.07 37.48
N ASN A 99 2.53 -6.44 36.62
CA ASN A 99 2.65 -7.80 36.07
C ASN A 99 1.37 -8.31 35.37
N THR A 100 0.56 -7.40 34.85
CA THR A 100 -0.70 -7.73 34.17
C THR A 100 -0.43 -8.36 32.81
N PHE A 101 -1.29 -9.31 32.42
CA PHE A 101 -1.24 -9.86 31.06
C PHE A 101 -1.73 -8.80 30.05
N ILE A 102 -0.89 -8.49 29.08
CA ILE A 102 -1.16 -7.56 27.98
C ILE A 102 -1.60 -8.37 26.76
N ARG A 103 -2.69 -7.91 26.13
CA ARG A 103 -3.27 -8.50 24.93
C ARG A 103 -2.46 -8.09 23.70
N THR A 104 -1.79 -9.06 23.09
CA THR A 104 -0.87 -8.83 21.97
C THR A 104 -1.56 -8.39 20.69
N GLU A 105 -2.83 -8.78 20.52
CA GLU A 105 -3.65 -8.38 19.36
C GLU A 105 -3.84 -6.86 19.26
N PHE A 106 -3.67 -6.13 20.37
CA PHE A 106 -3.73 -4.66 20.37
C PHE A 106 -2.34 -4.00 20.30
N GLY A 107 -1.26 -4.78 20.35
CA GLY A 107 0.12 -4.26 20.30
C GLY A 107 0.44 -3.20 21.35
N ILE A 108 1.39 -2.33 21.01
CA ILE A 108 1.76 -1.14 21.80
C ILE A 108 1.29 0.08 21.00
N ALA A 109 0.32 0.83 21.50
CA ALA A 109 -0.23 1.98 20.79
C ALA A 109 0.55 3.25 21.12
N ILE A 110 1.34 3.74 20.17
CA ILE A 110 2.18 4.95 20.28
C ILE A 110 1.49 6.15 19.65
N SER A 111 1.60 7.34 20.26
CA SER A 111 1.03 8.55 19.67
C SER A 111 1.75 8.98 18.38
N PRO A 112 1.00 9.51 17.38
CA PRO A 112 1.56 9.89 16.09
C PRO A 112 2.38 11.18 16.12
N ASP A 113 2.25 12.00 17.16
CA ASP A 113 2.87 13.33 17.27
C ASP A 113 4.22 13.33 18.02
N ASN A 114 4.77 12.14 18.28
CA ASN A 114 6.00 11.95 19.06
C ASN A 114 5.93 12.51 20.50
N SER A 115 4.74 12.76 21.07
CA SER A 115 4.60 13.27 22.45
C SER A 115 5.00 12.27 23.54
N GLY A 116 5.44 11.06 23.17
CA GLY A 116 5.80 10.02 24.12
C GLY A 116 4.60 9.34 24.79
N LYS A 117 3.40 9.47 24.22
CA LYS A 117 2.21 8.81 24.77
C LYS A 117 2.16 7.35 24.35
N VAL A 118 1.87 6.48 25.31
CA VAL A 118 1.82 5.02 25.12
C VAL A 118 0.57 4.47 25.77
N ILE A 119 -0.14 3.58 25.07
CA ILE A 119 -1.25 2.81 25.61
C ILE A 119 -0.97 1.31 25.44
N LEU A 120 -1.14 0.55 26.51
CA LEU A 120 -1.13 -0.92 26.52
C LEU A 120 -2.50 -1.40 26.98
N THR A 121 -3.06 -2.40 26.32
CA THR A 121 -4.37 -2.98 26.69
C THR A 121 -4.19 -4.35 27.33
N GLY A 122 -4.73 -4.55 28.52
CA GLY A 122 -4.61 -5.79 29.28
C GLY A 122 -5.91 -6.29 29.88
N ASP A 123 -5.86 -7.46 30.49
CA ASP A 123 -6.99 -8.07 31.19
C ASP A 123 -7.11 -7.57 32.63
N VAL A 124 -8.35 -7.42 33.12
CA VAL A 124 -8.61 -7.22 34.54
C VAL A 124 -8.57 -8.58 35.24
N SER A 125 -7.59 -8.79 36.12
CA SER A 125 -7.43 -10.03 36.88
C SER A 125 -8.74 -10.51 37.53
N GLY A 126 -9.19 -11.71 37.18
CA GLY A 126 -10.38 -12.33 37.76
C GLY A 126 -11.72 -11.87 37.19
N SER A 127 -11.74 -11.08 36.10
CA SER A 127 -12.97 -10.72 35.39
C SER A 127 -12.80 -10.80 33.87
N LEU A 128 -13.90 -10.69 33.13
CA LEU A 128 -13.90 -10.53 31.67
C LEU A 128 -13.76 -9.06 31.24
N GLY A 129 -13.42 -8.17 32.18
CA GLY A 129 -13.21 -6.75 31.91
C GLY A 129 -11.85 -6.48 31.26
N SER A 130 -11.77 -5.37 30.53
CA SER A 130 -10.53 -4.89 29.92
C SER A 130 -10.03 -3.67 30.68
N ARG A 131 -8.70 -3.50 30.74
CA ARG A 131 -8.07 -2.29 31.26
C ARG A 131 -7.02 -1.77 30.31
N ILE A 132 -6.70 -0.50 30.47
CA ILE A 132 -5.58 0.12 29.77
C ILE A 132 -4.53 0.61 30.76
N PHE A 133 -3.28 0.56 30.34
CA PHE A 133 -2.16 1.25 30.96
C PHE A 133 -1.77 2.40 30.05
N ILE A 134 -1.79 3.62 30.58
CA ILE A 134 -1.49 4.85 29.86
C ILE A 134 -0.21 5.47 30.43
N SER A 135 0.69 5.88 29.54
CA SER A 135 1.89 6.64 29.88
C SER A 135 1.92 7.91 29.06
N GLY A 136 2.13 9.04 29.73
CA GLY A 136 2.35 10.35 29.08
C GLY A 136 3.83 10.75 29.01
N ASP A 137 4.74 9.87 29.41
CA ASP A 137 6.16 10.17 29.67
C ASP A 137 7.11 9.14 29.04
N SER A 138 6.72 8.62 27.87
CA SER A 138 7.49 7.65 27.08
C SER A 138 7.77 6.33 27.79
N GLY A 139 6.81 5.85 28.57
CA GLY A 139 6.88 4.59 29.31
C GLY A 139 7.71 4.65 30.59
N ASN A 140 8.00 5.85 31.12
CA ASN A 140 8.67 6.00 32.42
C ASN A 140 7.74 5.68 33.59
N SER A 141 6.46 6.03 33.47
CA SER A 141 5.41 5.68 34.42
C SER A 141 4.13 5.29 33.68
N PHE A 142 3.34 4.41 34.30
CA PHE A 142 2.04 3.98 33.78
C PHE A 142 0.96 4.18 34.84
N GLU A 143 -0.10 4.90 34.45
CA GLU A 143 -1.38 4.90 35.16
C GLU A 143 -2.27 3.82 34.53
N HIS A 144 -3.22 3.27 35.28
CA HIS A 144 -4.16 2.29 34.75
C HIS A 144 -5.61 2.73 34.91
N GLN A 145 -6.44 2.37 33.94
CA GLN A 145 -7.87 2.65 33.93
C GLN A 145 -8.63 1.40 33.48
N ASP A 146 -9.60 0.97 34.30
CA ASP A 146 -10.51 -0.10 33.90
C ASP A 146 -11.56 0.47 32.94
N LEU A 147 -11.76 -0.20 31.82
CA LEU A 147 -12.65 0.27 30.77
C LEU A 147 -14.10 -0.16 31.07
N PRO A 148 -15.10 0.70 30.79
CA PRO A 148 -16.51 0.33 30.92
C PRO A 148 -17.01 -0.58 29.77
N PHE A 149 -16.12 -0.95 28.84
CA PHE A 149 -16.39 -1.78 27.68
C PHE A 149 -15.18 -2.68 27.37
N ASN A 150 -15.38 -3.66 26.49
CA ASN A 150 -14.30 -4.48 25.96
C ASN A 150 -13.96 -4.01 24.54
N PRO A 151 -12.74 -3.53 24.26
CA PRO A 151 -12.36 -3.05 22.94
C PRO A 151 -12.31 -4.22 21.94
N MET A 152 -12.82 -3.97 20.74
CA MET A 152 -12.74 -4.89 19.60
C MET A 152 -11.44 -4.70 18.80
N PHE A 153 -10.96 -3.46 18.74
CA PHE A 153 -9.76 -3.06 18.00
C PHE A 153 -8.80 -2.27 18.89
N GLN A 154 -7.58 -2.04 18.42
CA GLN A 154 -6.62 -1.15 19.06
C GLN A 154 -7.21 0.26 19.21
N ILE A 155 -7.00 0.89 20.36
CA ILE A 155 -7.43 2.27 20.62
C ILE A 155 -6.65 3.19 19.67
N THR A 156 -7.39 4.04 18.94
CA THR A 156 -6.82 4.90 17.91
C THR A 156 -6.73 6.34 18.40
N TYR A 157 -5.54 6.93 18.29
CA TYR A 157 -5.30 8.35 18.54
C TYR A 157 -5.92 9.22 17.45
N ASN A 158 -6.49 10.37 17.83
CA ASN A 158 -6.75 11.45 16.89
C ASN A 158 -5.40 11.99 16.38
N PRO A 159 -5.16 12.01 15.05
CA PRO A 159 -3.89 12.44 14.49
C PRO A 159 -3.48 13.89 14.83
N ARG A 160 -4.42 14.77 15.19
CA ARG A 160 -4.14 16.16 15.55
C ARG A 160 -4.04 16.44 17.04
N ASP A 161 -4.77 15.69 17.86
CA ASP A 161 -4.73 15.81 19.32
C ASP A 161 -4.70 14.42 19.96
N PRO A 162 -3.52 13.91 20.34
CA PRO A 162 -3.40 12.57 20.90
C PRO A 162 -3.98 12.44 22.32
N ASN A 163 -4.57 13.49 22.92
CA ASN A 163 -5.43 13.30 24.10
C ASN A 163 -6.79 12.71 23.74
N VAL A 164 -7.22 12.85 22.48
CA VAL A 164 -8.51 12.36 22.01
C VAL A 164 -8.34 10.96 21.41
N LEU A 165 -9.10 10.00 21.92
CA LEU A 165 -9.00 8.58 21.59
C LEU A 165 -10.36 8.04 21.16
N LEU A 166 -10.36 7.12 20.19
CA LEU A 166 -11.56 6.40 19.74
C LEU A 166 -11.32 4.90 19.68
N VAL A 167 -12.38 4.14 19.93
CA VAL A 167 -12.38 2.68 19.79
C VAL A 167 -13.81 2.14 19.62
N ILE A 168 -13.95 1.05 18.87
CA ILE A 168 -15.20 0.27 18.81
C ILE A 168 -15.13 -0.85 19.86
N SER A 169 -16.18 -1.02 20.65
CA SER A 169 -16.32 -2.13 21.59
C SER A 169 -16.83 -3.41 20.92
N ASN A 170 -16.70 -4.56 21.59
CA ASN A 170 -17.28 -5.83 21.13
C ASN A 170 -18.81 -5.80 20.96
N ALA A 171 -19.49 -4.80 21.53
CA ALA A 171 -20.92 -4.57 21.35
C ALA A 171 -21.24 -3.64 20.17
N ASN A 172 -20.27 -3.36 19.30
CA ASN A 172 -20.36 -2.41 18.19
C ASN A 172 -20.70 -0.98 18.66
N GLU A 173 -20.20 -0.57 19.82
CA GLU A 173 -20.39 0.79 20.33
C GLU A 173 -19.14 1.62 20.07
N LEU A 174 -19.31 2.86 19.63
CA LEU A 174 -18.21 3.79 19.44
C LEU A 174 -17.98 4.57 20.73
N TRP A 175 -16.80 4.39 21.32
CA TRP A 175 -16.37 5.01 22.56
C TRP A 175 -15.30 6.05 22.31
N LEU A 176 -15.42 7.19 23.00
CA LEU A 176 -14.54 8.33 22.91
C LEU A 176 -14.01 8.71 24.30
N SER A 177 -12.72 9.04 24.35
CA SER A 177 -12.09 9.76 25.46
C SER A 177 -11.46 11.04 24.92
N ASP A 178 -11.59 12.14 25.65
CA ASP A 178 -10.96 13.44 25.35
C ASP A 178 -9.91 13.84 26.41
N ASP A 179 -9.49 12.89 27.25
CA ASP A 179 -8.56 13.09 28.36
C ASP A 179 -7.51 11.96 28.45
N PHE A 180 -7.09 11.45 27.29
CA PHE A 180 -6.08 10.41 27.12
C PHE A 180 -6.43 9.09 27.84
N GLY A 181 -7.71 8.70 27.74
CA GLY A 181 -8.20 7.40 28.19
C GLY A 181 -8.61 7.33 29.65
N LYS A 182 -8.60 8.45 30.38
CA LYS A 182 -8.99 8.50 31.80
C LYS A 182 -10.50 8.35 31.97
N ASN A 183 -11.27 9.06 31.15
CA ASN A 183 -12.72 8.95 31.10
C ASN A 183 -13.20 8.58 29.70
N TRP A 184 -14.23 7.74 29.63
CA TRP A 184 -14.81 7.27 28.38
C TRP A 184 -16.30 7.52 28.33
N ARG A 185 -16.78 8.00 27.19
CA ARG A 185 -18.21 8.13 26.88
C ARG A 185 -18.55 7.41 25.59
N LYS A 186 -19.70 6.76 25.58
CA LYS A 186 -20.28 6.21 24.35
C LYS A 186 -20.88 7.35 23.52
N ILE A 187 -20.52 7.43 22.25
CA ILE A 187 -21.02 8.47 21.32
C ILE A 187 -21.99 7.93 20.27
N HIS A 188 -21.94 6.63 19.95
CA HIS A 188 -22.91 6.00 19.04
C HIS A 188 -22.95 4.48 19.26
N GLU A 189 -24.06 3.84 18.89
CA GLU A 189 -24.28 2.38 18.94
C GLU A 189 -24.32 1.77 17.53
N MET A 190 -24.13 0.47 17.39
CA MET A 190 -24.17 -0.24 16.10
C MET A 190 -23.23 0.36 15.03
N VAL A 191 -21.99 0.65 15.43
CA VAL A 191 -20.95 1.16 14.54
C VAL A 191 -20.11 0.00 13.99
N CYS A 192 -19.98 -0.05 12.68
CA CYS A 192 -19.31 -1.15 11.97
C CYS A 192 -17.87 -0.83 11.60
N LEU A 193 -17.61 0.41 11.22
CA LEU A 193 -16.29 0.92 10.87
C LEU A 193 -16.22 2.39 11.24
N PHE A 194 -15.07 2.86 11.70
CA PHE A 194 -14.80 4.28 11.86
C PHE A 194 -13.41 4.65 11.31
N LYS A 195 -13.25 5.92 10.97
CA LYS A 195 -11.96 6.53 10.61
C LYS A 195 -11.92 7.97 11.12
N TRP A 196 -10.74 8.40 11.57
CA TRP A 196 -10.43 9.81 11.74
C TRP A 196 -10.30 10.49 10.37
N GLY A 197 -11.01 11.59 10.19
CA GLY A 197 -10.88 12.47 9.03
C GLY A 197 -9.98 13.69 9.33
N MET A 198 -9.95 14.62 8.37
CA MET A 198 -9.27 15.91 8.54
C MET A 198 -9.95 16.72 9.66
N ASP A 199 -9.20 17.62 10.30
CA ASP A 199 -9.73 18.51 11.35
C ASP A 199 -10.39 17.78 12.53
N SER A 200 -9.89 16.59 12.88
CA SER A 200 -10.43 15.77 13.98
C SER A 200 -11.90 15.38 13.77
N SER A 201 -12.38 15.38 12.52
CA SER A 201 -13.69 14.84 12.17
C SER A 201 -13.70 13.32 12.33
N ILE A 202 -14.86 12.77 12.67
CA ILE A 202 -15.05 11.32 12.84
C ILE A 202 -16.07 10.87 11.80
N PHE A 203 -15.65 9.94 10.94
CA PHE A 203 -16.53 9.25 9.99
C PHE A 203 -16.77 7.83 10.48
N PHE A 204 -18.01 7.38 10.42
CA PHE A 204 -18.34 6.02 10.80
C PHE A 204 -19.59 5.50 10.10
N THR A 205 -19.63 4.19 9.86
CA THR A 205 -20.80 3.52 9.32
C THR A 205 -21.61 2.86 10.41
N THR A 206 -22.94 2.90 10.25
CA THR A 206 -23.89 2.30 11.19
C THR A 206 -25.05 1.66 10.45
N ASN A 207 -25.73 0.70 11.09
CA ASN A 207 -26.96 0.13 10.59
C ASN A 207 -28.10 0.36 11.59
N LEU A 208 -29.24 0.86 11.09
CA LEU A 208 -30.47 1.04 11.87
C LEU A 208 -31.10 -0.29 12.30
N ASN A 209 -30.89 -1.37 11.53
CA ASN A 209 -31.41 -2.72 11.83
C ASN A 209 -30.50 -3.53 12.78
N GLY A 210 -29.36 -2.99 13.21
CA GLY A 210 -28.50 -3.58 14.23
C GLY A 210 -27.49 -4.63 13.76
N SER A 211 -27.27 -4.81 12.45
CA SER A 211 -26.30 -5.78 11.92
C SER A 211 -25.27 -5.15 10.98
N CYS A 212 -23.98 -5.33 11.28
CA CYS A 212 -22.89 -4.91 10.39
C CYS A 212 -22.68 -5.82 9.19
N ASN A 213 -23.38 -6.95 9.14
CA ASN A 213 -23.30 -7.90 8.02
C ASN A 213 -24.19 -7.47 6.84
N GLU A 214 -25.16 -6.58 7.06
CA GLU A 214 -26.03 -6.02 6.01
C GLU A 214 -25.30 -4.91 5.23
N ARG A 215 -24.15 -5.25 4.64
CA ARG A 215 -23.41 -4.33 3.78
C ARG A 215 -24.28 -3.91 2.59
N GLY A 216 -24.26 -2.62 2.28
CA GLY A 216 -25.10 -2.02 1.25
C GLY A 216 -26.35 -1.34 1.78
N MET A 217 -26.66 -1.52 3.08
CA MET A 217 -27.73 -0.80 3.78
C MET A 217 -27.22 0.08 4.93
N LEU A 218 -25.90 0.30 5.00
CA LEU A 218 -25.31 1.12 6.05
C LEU A 218 -25.54 2.62 5.77
N ASP A 219 -25.57 3.41 6.84
CA ASP A 219 -25.50 4.87 6.78
C ASP A 219 -24.09 5.31 7.16
N LEU A 220 -23.48 6.17 6.34
CA LEU A 220 -22.24 6.86 6.67
C LEU A 220 -22.58 8.17 7.39
N LYS A 221 -22.10 8.30 8.62
CA LYS A 221 -22.28 9.47 9.48
C LYS A 221 -20.96 10.17 9.74
N LYS A 222 -21.07 11.47 10.04
CA LYS A 222 -19.98 12.37 10.38
C LYS A 222 -20.31 13.15 11.66
N THR A 223 -19.30 13.37 12.49
CA THR A 223 -19.33 14.37 13.57
C THR A 223 -18.02 15.15 13.62
N THR A 224 -18.11 16.44 13.90
CA THR A 224 -16.95 17.36 14.06
C THR A 224 -16.86 17.93 15.47
N ASP A 225 -17.80 17.58 16.35
CA ASP A 225 -17.91 18.07 17.73
C ASP A 225 -17.91 16.92 18.74
N TYR A 226 -17.23 15.83 18.37
CA TYR A 226 -17.01 14.67 19.21
C TYR A 226 -18.32 14.01 19.69
N GLY A 227 -19.28 13.93 18.78
CA GLY A 227 -20.52 13.20 18.93
C GLY A 227 -21.68 13.99 19.55
N LYS A 228 -21.56 15.31 19.71
CA LYS A 228 -22.69 16.15 20.17
C LYS A 228 -23.72 16.31 19.06
N THR A 229 -23.27 16.48 17.81
CA THR A 229 -24.09 16.47 16.61
C THR A 229 -23.61 15.41 15.63
N MET A 230 -24.56 14.76 14.96
CA MET A 230 -24.31 13.71 13.99
C MET A 230 -25.03 14.05 12.70
N LYS A 231 -24.30 14.05 11.59
CA LYS A 231 -24.86 14.25 10.24
C LYS A 231 -24.71 12.97 9.44
N THR A 232 -25.81 12.44 8.91
CA THR A 232 -25.74 11.40 7.87
C THR A 232 -25.29 12.07 6.57
N VAL A 233 -24.14 11.63 6.04
CA VAL A 233 -23.54 12.20 4.82
C VAL A 233 -23.81 11.34 3.60
N ALA A 234 -24.07 10.04 3.76
CA ALA A 234 -24.49 9.15 2.67
C ALA A 234 -25.25 7.93 3.22
N THR A 235 -26.10 7.32 2.40
CA THR A 235 -26.93 6.14 2.75
C THR A 235 -26.72 5.02 1.72
N LYS A 236 -27.19 3.80 2.02
CA LYS A 236 -26.99 2.60 1.17
C LYS A 236 -25.52 2.25 0.95
N ILE A 237 -24.75 2.40 2.03
CA ILE A 237 -23.29 2.24 2.02
C ILE A 237 -22.92 0.78 2.19
N PHE A 238 -22.02 0.33 1.32
CA PHE A 238 -21.33 -0.95 1.47
C PHE A 238 -20.12 -0.80 2.39
N SER A 239 -19.26 0.18 2.09
CA SER A 239 -18.10 0.57 2.91
C SER A 239 -17.64 1.97 2.51
N PHE A 240 -16.68 2.53 3.25
CA PHE A 240 -16.05 3.82 2.94
C PHE A 240 -14.54 3.79 3.20
N GLY A 241 -13.81 4.71 2.57
CA GLY A 241 -12.37 4.86 2.72
C GLY A 241 -11.96 6.33 2.64
N LEU A 242 -10.79 6.63 3.19
CA LEU A 242 -10.15 7.95 3.13
C LEU A 242 -8.78 7.78 2.47
N GLY A 243 -8.43 8.69 1.56
CA GLY A 243 -7.12 8.75 0.93
C GLY A 243 -6.80 10.17 0.47
N GLY A 244 -5.68 10.74 0.91
CA GLY A 244 -5.39 12.16 0.71
C GLY A 244 -6.53 13.05 1.23
N LYS A 245 -7.00 13.97 0.38
CA LYS A 245 -8.18 14.82 0.65
C LYS A 245 -9.53 14.17 0.30
N PHE A 246 -9.53 12.95 -0.23
CA PHE A 246 -10.71 12.30 -0.79
C PHE A 246 -11.39 11.37 0.22
N LEU A 247 -12.71 11.51 0.35
CA LEU A 247 -13.60 10.57 1.02
C LEU A 247 -14.32 9.75 -0.03
N PHE A 248 -14.09 8.43 -0.03
CA PHE A 248 -14.74 7.48 -0.92
C PHE A 248 -15.83 6.71 -0.19
N ALA A 249 -16.97 6.51 -0.85
CA ALA A 249 -18.03 5.64 -0.38
C ALA A 249 -18.45 4.69 -1.52
N SER A 250 -18.49 3.40 -1.24
CA SER A 250 -19.07 2.42 -2.15
C SER A 250 -20.57 2.34 -1.88
N VAL A 251 -21.37 2.77 -2.85
CA VAL A 251 -22.84 2.91 -2.75
C VAL A 251 -23.50 1.87 -3.63
N MET A 252 -24.55 1.20 -3.13
CA MET A 252 -25.35 0.26 -3.93
C MET A 252 -26.15 1.00 -5.00
N THR A 253 -26.13 0.53 -6.25
CA THR A 253 -26.85 1.18 -7.35
C THR A 253 -28.36 0.98 -7.29
N GLY A 254 -28.82 -0.06 -6.58
CA GLY A 254 -30.22 -0.47 -6.49
C GLY A 254 -30.68 -1.42 -7.60
N THR A 255 -29.84 -1.65 -8.61
CA THR A 255 -30.05 -2.67 -9.66
C THR A 255 -29.21 -3.90 -9.35
N GLY A 256 -29.84 -4.95 -8.82
CA GLY A 256 -29.14 -6.18 -8.42
C GLY A 256 -28.22 -5.97 -7.21
N SER A 257 -27.08 -6.66 -7.20
CA SER A 257 -26.05 -6.59 -6.15
C SER A 257 -24.88 -5.66 -6.49
N MET A 258 -25.04 -4.82 -7.52
CA MET A 258 -23.97 -3.95 -8.01
C MET A 258 -23.75 -2.72 -7.13
N ARG A 259 -22.49 -2.27 -7.07
CA ARG A 259 -22.09 -1.08 -6.31
C ARG A 259 -21.03 -0.27 -7.04
N MET A 260 -21.02 1.03 -6.75
CA MET A 260 -20.16 2.00 -7.42
C MET A 260 -19.54 2.99 -6.44
N ILE A 261 -18.39 3.55 -6.81
CA ILE A 261 -17.67 4.52 -5.98
C ILE A 261 -18.27 5.91 -6.17
N HIS A 262 -18.54 6.56 -5.05
CA HIS A 262 -18.77 8.00 -4.96
C HIS A 262 -17.63 8.64 -4.19
N VAL A 263 -17.27 9.87 -4.57
CA VAL A 263 -16.19 10.64 -3.98
C VAL A 263 -16.70 11.98 -3.46
N SER A 264 -16.13 12.43 -2.35
CA SER A 264 -16.32 13.76 -1.78
C SER A 264 -14.96 14.35 -1.40
N THR A 265 -14.69 15.60 -1.81
CA THR A 265 -13.49 16.37 -1.44
C THR A 265 -13.78 17.41 -0.35
N ASN A 266 -15.04 17.56 0.04
CA ASN A 266 -15.49 18.50 1.07
C ASN A 266 -16.10 17.76 2.27
N GLN A 267 -15.50 16.63 2.63
CA GLN A 267 -15.82 15.88 3.84
C GLN A 267 -17.30 15.44 3.94
N GLY A 268 -17.90 15.01 2.82
CA GLY A 268 -19.25 14.45 2.76
C GLY A 268 -20.38 15.47 2.64
N GLU A 269 -20.08 16.74 2.32
CA GLU A 269 -21.10 17.75 2.04
C GLU A 269 -21.70 17.55 0.64
N ASP A 270 -20.84 17.36 -0.37
CA ASP A 270 -21.23 17.04 -1.73
C ASP A 270 -20.57 15.73 -2.18
N TRP A 271 -21.33 14.95 -2.95
CA TRP A 271 -20.88 13.70 -3.54
C TRP A 271 -20.93 13.75 -5.06
N ASN A 272 -19.94 13.14 -5.68
CA ASN A 272 -19.85 12.95 -7.11
C ASN A 272 -19.63 11.47 -7.40
N MET A 273 -20.28 10.97 -8.43
CA MET A 273 -20.01 9.63 -8.95
C MET A 273 -18.59 9.59 -9.53
N ALA A 274 -17.85 8.52 -9.26
CA ALA A 274 -16.58 8.24 -9.91
C ALA A 274 -16.83 7.52 -11.25
N GLN A 275 -16.08 7.90 -12.29
CA GLN A 275 -16.06 7.24 -13.59
C GLN A 275 -15.27 5.92 -13.52
N LEU A 276 -15.77 4.98 -12.73
CA LEU A 276 -15.21 3.64 -12.58
C LEU A 276 -16.28 2.59 -12.91
N PRO A 277 -15.89 1.38 -13.35
CA PRO A 277 -16.84 0.30 -13.60
C PRO A 277 -17.55 -0.09 -12.30
N PRO A 278 -18.88 -0.29 -12.29
CA PRO A 278 -19.56 -0.86 -11.13
C PRO A 278 -19.13 -2.33 -10.95
N VAL A 279 -19.09 -2.77 -9.70
CA VAL A 279 -18.65 -4.13 -9.34
C VAL A 279 -19.76 -4.87 -8.59
N GLY A 280 -19.76 -6.21 -8.68
CA GLY A 280 -20.70 -7.09 -7.99
C GLY A 280 -20.34 -7.26 -6.52
N HIS A 281 -20.74 -8.38 -5.90
CA HIS A 281 -20.46 -8.64 -4.48
C HIS A 281 -19.09 -9.30 -4.26
N GLU A 282 -18.63 -10.12 -5.22
CA GLU A 282 -17.42 -10.93 -5.12
C GLU A 282 -16.16 -10.12 -5.45
N GLU A 283 -16.30 -9.10 -6.30
CA GLU A 283 -15.22 -8.20 -6.69
C GLU A 283 -14.99 -7.09 -5.66
N PHE A 284 -13.88 -6.35 -5.76
CA PHE A 284 -13.53 -5.26 -4.85
C PHE A 284 -12.91 -4.04 -5.53
N TYR A 285 -12.90 -2.92 -4.78
CA TYR A 285 -12.11 -1.74 -5.08
C TYR A 285 -11.01 -1.62 -4.03
N SER A 286 -9.81 -1.20 -4.44
CA SER A 286 -8.71 -0.93 -3.51
C SER A 286 -8.03 0.39 -3.82
N ILE A 287 -7.90 1.25 -2.80
CA ILE A 287 -7.11 2.48 -2.89
C ILE A 287 -5.63 2.06 -2.74
N LEU A 288 -4.90 2.02 -3.85
CA LEU A 288 -3.49 1.59 -3.86
C LEU A 288 -2.56 2.67 -3.29
N ALA A 289 -2.76 3.91 -3.72
CA ALA A 289 -2.07 5.08 -3.21
C ALA A 289 -2.93 6.33 -3.43
N ALA A 290 -2.86 7.27 -2.51
CA ALA A 290 -3.56 8.55 -2.60
C ALA A 290 -2.69 9.66 -2.02
N ASN A 291 -2.65 10.79 -2.72
CA ASN A 291 -2.04 12.03 -2.23
C ASN A 291 -3.05 13.19 -2.37
N ASP A 292 -2.60 14.43 -2.19
CA ASP A 292 -3.48 15.60 -2.31
C ASP A 292 -3.89 15.91 -3.76
N ASP A 293 -3.17 15.35 -4.73
CA ASP A 293 -3.36 15.59 -6.15
C ASP A 293 -4.23 14.53 -6.80
N MET A 294 -4.12 13.24 -6.46
CA MET A 294 -4.84 12.15 -7.14
C MET A 294 -4.82 10.83 -6.37
N VAL A 295 -5.49 9.82 -6.94
CA VAL A 295 -5.64 8.47 -6.38
C VAL A 295 -5.39 7.40 -7.45
N PHE A 296 -4.58 6.40 -7.10
CA PHE A 296 -4.52 5.12 -7.78
C PHE A 296 -5.60 4.19 -7.21
N MET A 297 -6.54 3.81 -8.06
CA MET A 297 -7.63 2.91 -7.72
C MET A 297 -7.49 1.60 -8.48
N HIS A 298 -7.49 0.48 -7.76
CA HIS A 298 -7.65 -0.84 -8.35
C HIS A 298 -9.14 -1.19 -8.43
N VAL A 299 -9.56 -1.72 -9.57
CA VAL A 299 -10.87 -2.33 -9.78
C VAL A 299 -10.62 -3.79 -10.16
N ASP A 300 -11.14 -4.70 -9.36
CA ASP A 300 -11.03 -6.14 -9.57
C ASP A 300 -11.80 -6.59 -10.82
N GLU A 301 -11.25 -7.57 -11.54
CA GLU A 301 -11.87 -8.10 -12.75
C GLU A 301 -12.96 -9.14 -12.38
N PRO A 302 -14.14 -9.16 -13.03
CA PRO A 302 -15.19 -10.11 -12.69
C PRO A 302 -14.75 -11.59 -12.76
N GLY A 303 -15.09 -12.34 -11.73
CA GLY A 303 -14.69 -13.74 -11.55
C GLY A 303 -13.38 -13.90 -10.77
N ASP A 304 -13.02 -15.14 -10.43
CA ASP A 304 -11.81 -15.42 -9.64
C ASP A 304 -10.56 -15.43 -10.52
N THR A 305 -10.17 -14.25 -10.99
CA THR A 305 -9.06 -14.04 -11.94
C THR A 305 -7.72 -13.81 -11.25
N GLY A 306 -7.74 -13.26 -10.03
CA GLY A 306 -6.53 -12.86 -9.28
C GLY A 306 -5.83 -11.62 -9.84
N PHE A 307 -6.49 -10.86 -10.72
CA PHE A 307 -6.00 -9.59 -11.24
C PHE A 307 -7.15 -8.61 -11.49
N GLY A 308 -6.79 -7.35 -11.69
CA GLY A 308 -7.73 -6.32 -12.08
C GLY A 308 -7.06 -5.22 -12.87
N THR A 309 -7.63 -4.02 -12.83
CA THR A 309 -7.15 -2.87 -13.59
C THR A 309 -6.88 -1.69 -12.66
N ILE A 310 -5.72 -1.06 -12.81
CA ILE A 310 -5.38 0.21 -12.15
C ILE A 310 -5.94 1.38 -12.96
N TYR A 311 -6.59 2.28 -12.26
CA TYR A 311 -7.06 3.56 -12.75
C TYR A 311 -6.40 4.70 -11.98
N VAL A 312 -6.06 5.78 -12.68
CA VAL A 312 -5.50 7.01 -12.10
C VAL A 312 -6.55 8.11 -12.16
N SER A 313 -6.82 8.73 -11.02
CA SER A 313 -7.83 9.78 -10.91
C SER A 313 -7.33 11.13 -11.40
N ASP A 314 -8.28 12.00 -11.70
CA ASP A 314 -8.11 13.44 -11.77
C ASP A 314 -7.97 14.08 -10.37
N ASP A 315 -7.75 15.41 -10.31
CA ASP A 315 -7.59 16.14 -9.03
C ASP A 315 -8.85 16.29 -8.18
N ARG A 316 -9.99 15.85 -8.73
CA ARG A 316 -11.29 15.78 -8.05
C ARG A 316 -11.63 14.36 -7.57
N GLY A 317 -10.87 13.34 -7.99
CA GLY A 317 -11.15 11.93 -7.70
C GLY A 317 -12.38 11.37 -8.44
N THR A 318 -12.84 12.05 -9.49
CA THR A 318 -14.09 11.77 -10.23
C THR A 318 -13.88 11.16 -11.60
N VAL A 319 -12.91 11.66 -12.37
CA VAL A 319 -12.61 11.19 -13.73
C VAL A 319 -11.39 10.30 -13.62
N TYR A 320 -11.43 9.14 -14.24
CA TYR A 320 -10.36 8.15 -14.14
C TYR A 320 -9.87 7.75 -15.53
N SER A 321 -8.54 7.70 -15.67
CA SER A 321 -7.88 7.11 -16.83
C SER A 321 -7.41 5.71 -16.49
N LYS A 322 -7.64 4.75 -17.39
CA LYS A 322 -7.06 3.41 -17.27
C LYS A 322 -5.54 3.51 -17.40
N SER A 323 -4.81 2.94 -16.44
CA SER A 323 -3.36 3.08 -16.31
C SER A 323 -2.62 1.76 -16.54
N LEU A 324 -3.07 0.67 -15.89
CA LEU A 324 -2.44 -0.65 -16.02
C LEU A 324 -3.48 -1.76 -16.01
N GLU A 325 -3.50 -2.60 -17.04
CA GLU A 325 -4.35 -3.79 -17.11
C GLU A 325 -3.65 -5.01 -16.50
N ARG A 326 -4.45 -6.01 -16.09
CA ARG A 326 -3.99 -7.29 -15.55
C ARG A 326 -3.04 -7.13 -14.35
N HIS A 327 -3.27 -6.08 -13.56
CA HIS A 327 -2.55 -5.82 -12.32
C HIS A 327 -2.83 -6.93 -11.31
N LEU A 328 -1.76 -7.57 -10.83
CA LEU A 328 -1.85 -8.67 -9.87
C LEU A 328 -2.38 -8.17 -8.52
N TYR A 329 -3.53 -8.72 -8.11
CA TYR A 329 -4.13 -8.48 -6.81
C TYR A 329 -4.95 -9.71 -6.43
N THR A 330 -4.50 -10.46 -5.43
CA THR A 330 -5.13 -11.75 -5.12
C THR A 330 -6.46 -11.58 -4.38
N THR A 331 -7.49 -12.31 -4.81
CA THR A 331 -8.81 -12.40 -4.13
C THR A 331 -8.66 -12.93 -2.70
N THR A 332 -7.81 -13.95 -2.53
CA THR A 332 -7.50 -14.56 -1.23
C THR A 332 -6.25 -13.90 -0.66
N GLY A 333 -6.35 -13.33 0.55
CA GLY A 333 -5.25 -12.65 1.23
C GLY A 333 -5.20 -11.14 0.99
N GLY A 334 -5.65 -10.69 -0.19
CA GLY A 334 -5.66 -9.27 -0.54
C GLY A 334 -4.26 -8.70 -0.79
N ASP A 335 -3.36 -9.53 -1.32
CA ASP A 335 -1.96 -9.19 -1.52
C ASP A 335 -1.74 -8.59 -2.92
N THR A 336 -0.96 -7.52 -2.97
CA THR A 336 -0.54 -6.86 -4.21
C THR A 336 0.91 -6.40 -4.08
N ASP A 337 1.64 -6.43 -5.19
CA ASP A 337 3.03 -5.97 -5.27
C ASP A 337 3.14 -4.45 -5.52
N PHE A 338 2.01 -3.73 -5.57
CA PHE A 338 1.99 -2.28 -5.79
C PHE A 338 2.79 -1.54 -4.72
N THR A 339 3.90 -0.94 -5.14
CA THR A 339 4.90 -0.32 -4.27
C THR A 339 5.18 1.11 -4.74
N ASN A 340 4.95 2.08 -3.85
CA ASN A 340 5.40 3.45 -4.06
C ASN A 340 6.90 3.55 -3.77
N VAL A 341 7.67 3.99 -4.77
CA VAL A 341 9.10 4.24 -4.59
C VAL A 341 9.26 5.64 -4.00
N THR A 342 9.33 5.71 -2.68
CA THR A 342 9.29 6.99 -1.95
C THR A 342 10.55 7.84 -2.12
N SER A 343 11.65 7.24 -2.60
CA SER A 343 12.94 7.91 -2.80
C SER A 343 13.03 8.70 -4.11
N LEU A 344 12.07 8.56 -5.04
CA LEU A 344 12.00 9.36 -6.26
C LEU A 344 10.54 9.63 -6.68
N ARG A 345 10.25 10.87 -7.05
CA ARG A 345 8.88 11.32 -7.33
C ARG A 345 8.32 10.67 -8.61
N GLY A 346 7.05 10.29 -8.58
CA GLY A 346 6.34 9.74 -9.75
C GLY A 346 6.63 8.27 -10.03
N VAL A 347 7.50 7.64 -9.24
CA VAL A 347 7.93 6.25 -9.47
C VAL A 347 7.08 5.26 -8.68
N PHE A 348 6.52 4.28 -9.37
CA PHE A 348 5.80 3.15 -8.77
C PHE A 348 6.21 1.84 -9.45
N VAL A 349 6.32 0.77 -8.66
CA VAL A 349 6.62 -0.58 -9.16
C VAL A 349 5.46 -1.49 -8.78
N THR A 350 5.03 -2.36 -9.68
CA THR A 350 4.02 -3.38 -9.37
C THR A 350 4.22 -4.63 -10.23
N SER A 351 3.36 -5.63 -10.05
CA SER A 351 3.34 -6.88 -10.81
C SER A 351 2.07 -6.99 -11.65
N ILE A 352 2.21 -7.51 -12.86
CA ILE A 352 1.11 -7.92 -13.74
C ILE A 352 1.07 -9.45 -13.88
N LEU A 353 -0.13 -10.00 -14.08
CA LEU A 353 -0.31 -11.38 -14.50
C LEU A 353 -0.38 -11.42 -16.03
N ALA A 354 0.66 -11.90 -16.72
CA ALA A 354 0.66 -12.00 -18.17
C ALA A 354 -0.33 -13.08 -18.68
N GLU A 355 -0.58 -13.11 -19.99
CA GLU A 355 -1.48 -14.09 -20.63
C GLU A 355 -0.98 -15.54 -20.57
N ASP A 356 0.31 -15.74 -20.30
CA ASP A 356 0.92 -17.05 -20.07
C ASP A 356 0.96 -17.44 -18.58
N ASP A 357 0.14 -16.78 -17.75
CA ASP A 357 0.06 -16.91 -16.30
C ASP A 357 1.37 -16.60 -15.55
N SER A 358 2.34 -16.00 -16.25
CA SER A 358 3.60 -15.56 -15.64
C SER A 358 3.44 -14.21 -14.97
N VAL A 359 4.05 -14.06 -13.79
CA VAL A 359 4.04 -12.79 -13.06
C VAL A 359 5.24 -11.95 -13.49
N ARG A 360 5.00 -10.73 -13.95
CA ARG A 360 6.05 -9.82 -14.44
C ARG A 360 5.98 -8.48 -13.73
N SER A 361 7.12 -7.99 -13.25
CA SER A 361 7.21 -6.65 -12.67
C SER A 361 7.31 -5.56 -13.74
N VAL A 362 6.60 -4.46 -13.50
CA VAL A 362 6.60 -3.25 -14.31
C VAL A 362 6.80 -2.02 -13.43
N VAL A 363 7.37 -0.97 -14.01
CA VAL A 363 7.64 0.32 -13.35
C VAL A 363 7.05 1.45 -14.18
N THR A 364 6.48 2.44 -13.52
CA THR A 364 6.14 3.74 -14.09
C THR A 364 7.03 4.79 -13.45
N PHE A 365 7.46 5.78 -14.23
CA PHE A 365 8.22 6.94 -13.74
C PHE A 365 7.41 8.24 -13.77
N ASP A 366 6.28 8.23 -14.46
CA ASP A 366 5.41 9.36 -14.75
C ASP A 366 4.04 9.22 -14.06
N GLN A 367 4.02 8.60 -12.88
CA GLN A 367 2.83 8.52 -12.02
C GLN A 367 1.69 7.71 -12.67
N GLY A 368 2.04 6.64 -13.38
CA GLY A 368 1.09 5.70 -13.99
C GLY A 368 0.63 6.11 -15.38
N GLY A 369 1.31 7.05 -16.05
CA GLY A 369 1.04 7.37 -17.45
C GLY A 369 1.48 6.24 -18.37
N GLU A 370 2.74 5.80 -18.22
CA GLU A 370 3.32 4.67 -18.92
C GLU A 370 3.96 3.67 -17.94
N TRP A 371 3.79 2.38 -18.25
CA TRP A 371 4.39 1.28 -17.51
C TRP A 371 5.33 0.49 -18.42
N VAL A 372 6.57 0.33 -17.98
CA VAL A 372 7.62 -0.38 -18.73
C VAL A 372 8.24 -1.50 -17.88
N PRO A 373 8.80 -2.56 -18.49
CA PRO A 373 9.60 -3.55 -17.76
C PRO A 373 10.84 -2.92 -17.11
N LEU A 374 11.25 -3.41 -15.94
CA LEU A 374 12.48 -2.92 -15.30
C LEU A 374 13.72 -3.41 -16.06
N GLN A 375 14.68 -2.52 -16.26
CA GLN A 375 15.91 -2.86 -16.98
C GLN A 375 16.75 -3.89 -16.21
N LYS A 376 17.26 -4.90 -16.92
CA LYS A 376 18.21 -5.86 -16.32
C LYS A 376 19.52 -5.15 -15.97
N PRO A 377 20.19 -5.50 -14.86
CA PRO A 377 21.54 -5.03 -14.58
C PRO A 377 22.52 -5.41 -15.70
N ALA A 378 23.43 -4.51 -16.04
CA ALA A 378 24.39 -4.69 -17.15
C ALA A 378 25.21 -5.99 -17.03
N ASN A 379 25.63 -6.33 -15.81
CA ASN A 379 26.48 -7.49 -15.52
C ASN A 379 25.71 -8.77 -15.14
N SER A 380 24.38 -8.78 -15.26
CA SER A 380 23.55 -9.95 -14.95
C SER A 380 23.22 -10.75 -16.21
N GLN A 381 23.32 -12.08 -16.09
CA GLN A 381 22.82 -13.03 -17.09
C GLN A 381 21.35 -13.33 -16.84
N CYS A 382 20.62 -13.63 -17.91
CA CYS A 382 19.23 -14.06 -17.82
C CYS A 382 19.15 -15.48 -17.26
N GLU A 383 18.23 -15.69 -16.30
CA GLU A 383 17.93 -17.00 -15.74
C GLU A 383 17.14 -17.87 -16.73
N SER A 384 16.92 -19.14 -16.37
CA SER A 384 16.19 -20.12 -17.19
C SER A 384 14.73 -19.75 -17.48
N THR A 385 14.16 -18.75 -16.80
CA THR A 385 12.83 -18.22 -17.12
C THR A 385 12.83 -17.46 -18.44
N ALA A 386 13.99 -16.97 -18.89
CA ALA A 386 14.11 -16.25 -20.16
C ALA A 386 14.14 -17.20 -21.36
N ARG A 387 13.31 -16.93 -22.37
CA ARG A 387 13.34 -17.64 -23.66
C ARG A 387 14.58 -17.27 -24.48
N ASP A 388 15.02 -16.02 -24.35
CA ASP A 388 16.22 -15.48 -24.98
C ASP A 388 17.27 -15.17 -23.89
N PRO A 389 18.44 -15.83 -23.91
CA PRO A 389 19.50 -15.61 -22.93
C PRO A 389 20.03 -14.16 -22.88
N ASP A 390 19.83 -13.38 -23.95
CA ASP A 390 20.33 -12.01 -24.07
C ASP A 390 19.23 -10.95 -23.85
N ARG A 391 17.95 -11.34 -23.85
CA ARG A 391 16.81 -10.43 -23.69
C ARG A 391 15.92 -10.85 -22.53
N CYS A 392 16.11 -10.20 -21.40
CA CYS A 392 15.29 -10.36 -20.20
C CYS A 392 15.20 -9.04 -19.41
N SER A 393 14.38 -9.04 -18.37
CA SER A 393 14.13 -7.90 -17.49
C SER A 393 14.46 -8.23 -16.03
N LEU A 394 14.52 -7.22 -15.18
CA LEU A 394 14.55 -7.41 -13.73
C LEU A 394 13.10 -7.58 -13.22
N HIS A 395 12.88 -8.53 -12.33
CA HIS A 395 11.61 -8.71 -11.64
C HIS A 395 11.81 -8.64 -10.13
N ILE A 396 10.91 -7.95 -9.46
CA ILE A 396 10.98 -7.60 -8.05
C ILE A 396 10.05 -8.51 -7.25
N HIS A 397 10.59 -9.11 -6.19
CA HIS A 397 9.79 -9.84 -5.22
C HIS A 397 9.22 -8.88 -4.17
N ALA A 398 7.90 -8.87 -4.03
CA ALA A 398 7.19 -8.11 -3.00
C ALA A 398 6.17 -8.99 -2.26
N ALA A 399 5.01 -8.44 -1.88
CA ALA A 399 4.05 -9.09 -0.98
C ALA A 399 3.54 -10.43 -1.52
N TYR A 400 3.24 -10.52 -2.82
CA TYR A 400 2.77 -11.74 -3.45
C TYR A 400 3.78 -12.88 -3.30
N SER A 401 5.07 -12.59 -3.55
CA SER A 401 6.14 -13.58 -3.41
C SER A 401 6.28 -14.09 -1.96
N MET A 402 6.07 -13.22 -0.97
CA MET A 402 6.09 -13.60 0.45
C MET A 402 4.88 -14.47 0.81
N THR A 403 3.68 -14.14 0.34
CA THR A 403 2.46 -14.94 0.54
C THR A 403 2.59 -16.33 -0.09
N MET A 404 3.24 -16.42 -1.25
CA MET A 404 3.59 -17.68 -1.92
C MET A 404 4.70 -18.47 -1.21
N ARG A 405 5.20 -17.98 -0.06
CA ARG A 405 6.26 -18.61 0.76
C ARG A 405 7.57 -18.82 0.01
N LEU A 406 7.88 -17.93 -0.95
CA LEU A 406 9.20 -17.87 -1.55
C LEU A 406 10.22 -17.39 -0.50
N ASN A 407 11.51 -17.62 -0.76
CA ASN A 407 12.60 -17.26 0.16
C ASN A 407 12.93 -15.76 0.10
N VAL A 408 11.92 -14.93 0.42
CA VAL A 408 11.94 -13.47 0.35
C VAL A 408 11.70 -12.93 1.76
N PRO A 409 12.74 -12.50 2.48
CA PRO A 409 12.62 -12.07 3.87
C PRO A 409 12.07 -10.65 4.07
N MET A 410 12.14 -9.80 3.04
CA MET A 410 11.78 -8.38 3.12
C MET A 410 11.19 -7.87 1.81
N LEU A 411 10.23 -6.95 1.94
CA LEU A 411 9.66 -6.14 0.86
C LEU A 411 10.70 -5.16 0.28
N PRO A 412 10.46 -4.59 -0.92
CA PRO A 412 11.26 -3.48 -1.42
C PRO A 412 11.30 -2.32 -0.42
N LEU A 413 12.49 -1.75 -0.22
CA LEU A 413 12.74 -0.65 0.70
C LEU A 413 13.20 0.59 -0.06
N SER A 414 12.55 1.70 0.20
CA SER A 414 12.93 3.04 -0.23
C SER A 414 12.59 4.02 0.88
N GLU A 415 13.36 5.09 1.00
CA GLU A 415 13.17 6.13 2.02
C GLU A 415 13.24 7.51 1.36
N PRO A 416 12.36 8.45 1.70
CA PRO A 416 12.27 9.75 1.02
C PRO A 416 13.52 10.61 1.22
N ASN A 417 14.25 10.45 2.32
CA ASN A 417 15.53 11.12 2.60
C ASN A 417 16.73 10.47 1.91
N ALA A 418 16.59 9.25 1.38
CA ALA A 418 17.63 8.52 0.65
C ALA A 418 17.37 8.61 -0.87
N VAL A 419 17.54 9.81 -1.43
CA VAL A 419 17.11 10.16 -2.80
C VAL A 419 17.64 9.17 -3.85
N GLY A 420 16.72 8.61 -4.64
CA GLY A 420 16.99 7.64 -5.71
C GLY A 420 17.26 6.21 -5.24
N LEU A 421 17.43 5.95 -3.94
CA LEU A 421 17.82 4.63 -3.46
C LEU A 421 16.62 3.68 -3.33
N ILE A 422 16.78 2.48 -3.88
CA ILE A 422 15.85 1.36 -3.74
C ILE A 422 16.66 0.10 -3.44
N MET A 423 16.25 -0.68 -2.45
CA MET A 423 16.76 -2.02 -2.19
C MET A 423 15.64 -3.04 -2.32
N ALA A 424 15.84 -4.09 -3.11
CA ALA A 424 14.80 -5.10 -3.32
C ALA A 424 15.38 -6.49 -3.60
N HIS A 425 14.65 -7.52 -3.21
CA HIS A 425 14.88 -8.88 -3.71
C HIS A 425 14.38 -8.99 -5.15
N GLY A 426 15.15 -9.65 -6.01
CA GLY A 426 14.76 -9.80 -7.41
C GLY A 426 15.30 -11.05 -8.08
N SER A 427 14.84 -11.26 -9.31
CA SER A 427 15.33 -12.27 -10.26
C SER A 427 15.42 -11.66 -11.66
N VAL A 428 16.33 -12.16 -12.49
CA VAL A 428 16.59 -11.59 -13.83
C VAL A 428 16.15 -12.59 -14.90
N GLY A 429 15.08 -12.30 -15.63
CA GLY A 429 14.43 -13.27 -16.52
C GLY A 429 13.23 -12.68 -17.28
N ASP A 430 12.35 -13.54 -17.82
CA ASP A 430 11.09 -13.10 -18.46
C ASP A 430 9.93 -12.96 -17.47
N ALA A 431 10.07 -13.52 -16.26
CA ALA A 431 9.09 -13.49 -15.18
C ALA A 431 9.75 -13.68 -13.81
N ILE A 432 8.99 -13.43 -12.74
CA ILE A 432 9.39 -13.70 -11.36
C ILE A 432 9.78 -15.19 -11.21
N SER A 433 11.01 -15.43 -10.77
CA SER A 433 11.58 -16.77 -10.56
C SER A 433 11.17 -17.34 -9.20
N VAL A 434 11.02 -18.66 -9.09
CA VAL A 434 10.82 -19.34 -7.79
C VAL A 434 12.15 -19.70 -7.11
N LEU A 435 13.28 -19.42 -7.77
CA LEU A 435 14.61 -19.67 -7.24
C LEU A 435 14.95 -18.71 -6.11
N LYS A 436 16.05 -19.00 -5.40
CA LYS A 436 16.56 -18.16 -4.32
C LYS A 436 16.91 -16.77 -4.89
N PRO A 437 16.27 -15.68 -4.44
CA PRO A 437 16.50 -14.36 -5.01
C PRO A 437 17.81 -13.74 -4.53
N ASP A 438 18.36 -12.85 -5.35
CA ASP A 438 19.47 -11.96 -4.98
C ASP A 438 18.92 -10.58 -4.55
N VAL A 439 19.77 -9.75 -3.94
CA VAL A 439 19.41 -8.36 -3.61
C VAL A 439 19.96 -7.40 -4.66
N PHE A 440 19.08 -6.56 -5.18
CA PHE A 440 19.39 -5.52 -6.15
C PHE A 440 19.23 -4.14 -5.52
N VAL A 441 20.08 -3.21 -5.97
CA VAL A 441 20.03 -1.81 -5.57
C VAL A 441 19.90 -0.95 -6.82
N SER A 442 19.03 0.05 -6.74
CA SER A 442 19.01 1.18 -7.68
C SER A 442 19.36 2.44 -6.90
N ASP A 443 20.14 3.33 -7.50
CA ASP A 443 20.49 4.62 -6.95
C ASP A 443 19.92 5.79 -7.76
N ASP A 444 19.09 5.53 -8.76
CA ASP A 444 18.48 6.53 -9.64
C ASP A 444 16.95 6.42 -9.69
N GLY A 445 16.35 5.73 -8.72
CA GLY A 445 14.91 5.56 -8.61
C GLY A 445 14.34 4.50 -9.54
N GLY A 446 15.13 3.50 -9.93
CA GLY A 446 14.68 2.30 -10.63
C GLY A 446 14.94 2.29 -12.12
N TYR A 447 15.63 3.32 -12.67
CA TYR A 447 16.04 3.34 -14.08
C TYR A 447 17.15 2.33 -14.33
N THR A 448 18.17 2.32 -13.47
CA THR A 448 19.26 1.36 -13.50
C THR A 448 19.37 0.58 -12.20
N TRP A 449 19.87 -0.64 -12.32
CA TRP A 449 19.97 -1.58 -11.20
C TRP A 449 21.33 -2.26 -11.19
N LEU A 450 21.82 -2.55 -9.99
CA LEU A 450 23.02 -3.35 -9.75
C LEU A 450 22.68 -4.53 -8.83
N LYS A 451 23.30 -5.69 -9.05
CA LYS A 451 23.23 -6.82 -8.11
C LYS A 451 24.17 -6.51 -6.93
N ALA A 452 23.61 -6.23 -5.76
CA ALA A 452 24.36 -5.78 -4.59
C ALA A 452 24.85 -6.93 -3.72
N LEU A 453 24.00 -7.94 -3.48
CA LEU A 453 24.31 -9.09 -2.64
C LEU A 453 23.76 -10.38 -3.27
N ASN A 454 24.55 -11.46 -3.17
CA ASN A 454 24.12 -12.78 -3.61
C ASN A 454 23.29 -13.46 -2.52
N GLY A 455 22.09 -13.93 -2.86
CA GLY A 455 21.12 -14.52 -1.95
C GLY A 455 20.31 -13.50 -1.14
N PRO A 456 19.28 -13.97 -0.43
CA PRO A 456 18.35 -13.15 0.34
C PRO A 456 19.04 -12.58 1.58
N HIS A 457 18.73 -11.32 1.87
CA HIS A 457 19.24 -10.61 3.04
C HIS A 457 18.13 -9.75 3.65
N HIS A 458 18.20 -9.55 4.95
CA HIS A 458 17.51 -8.44 5.58
C HIS A 458 18.36 -7.19 5.42
N TYR A 459 17.78 -6.06 5.02
CA TYR A 459 18.49 -4.81 4.76
C TYR A 459 17.81 -3.62 5.42
N ALA A 460 18.59 -2.59 5.73
CA ALA A 460 18.08 -1.30 6.21
C ALA A 460 18.92 -0.14 5.66
N ILE A 461 18.25 1.00 5.47
CA ILE A 461 18.87 2.28 5.11
C ILE A 461 19.08 3.09 6.39
N LEU A 462 20.28 3.62 6.56
CA LEU A 462 20.68 4.48 7.68
C LEU A 462 21.26 5.78 7.13
N ASP A 463 21.32 6.82 7.98
CA ASP A 463 21.89 8.14 7.65
C ASP A 463 21.44 8.75 6.31
N SER A 464 20.14 8.63 6.01
CA SER A 464 19.55 9.15 4.77
C SER A 464 20.23 8.61 3.50
N GLY A 465 20.65 7.35 3.51
CA GLY A 465 21.34 6.69 2.38
C GLY A 465 22.87 6.69 2.49
N GLY A 466 23.45 7.39 3.46
CA GLY A 466 24.90 7.39 3.69
C GLY A 466 25.45 6.02 4.14
N LEU A 467 24.59 5.16 4.69
CA LEU A 467 24.98 3.82 5.13
C LEU A 467 23.86 2.81 4.83
N LEU A 468 24.19 1.77 4.08
CA LEU A 468 23.36 0.59 3.89
C LEU A 468 23.87 -0.54 4.77
N VAL A 469 22.96 -1.27 5.42
CA VAL A 469 23.31 -2.46 6.21
C VAL A 469 22.53 -3.67 5.73
N ALA A 470 23.14 -4.85 5.80
CA ALA A 470 22.53 -6.09 5.40
C ALA A 470 22.97 -7.27 6.27
N VAL A 471 22.04 -8.20 6.52
CA VAL A 471 22.25 -9.42 7.27
C VAL A 471 21.73 -10.59 6.45
N GLU A 472 22.54 -11.63 6.27
CA GLU A 472 22.17 -12.78 5.45
C GLU A 472 20.96 -13.52 6.03
N HIS A 473 19.99 -13.85 5.17
CA HIS A 473 18.86 -14.69 5.54
C HIS A 473 19.28 -16.16 5.45
N SER A 474 19.44 -16.80 6.61
CA SER A 474 19.91 -18.17 6.75
C SER A 474 19.14 -18.90 7.86
N THR A 475 18.99 -20.22 7.72
CA THR A 475 18.50 -21.10 8.78
C THR A 475 19.56 -21.36 9.86
N GLU A 476 20.83 -21.21 9.51
CA GLU A 476 21.96 -21.38 10.41
C GLU A 476 22.20 -20.12 11.25
N PRO A 477 22.70 -20.25 12.50
CA PRO A 477 23.10 -19.11 13.32
C PRO A 477 24.12 -18.22 12.62
N ILE A 478 23.91 -16.91 12.70
CA ILE A 478 24.79 -15.90 12.11
C ILE A 478 25.51 -15.08 13.17
N LYS A 479 26.64 -14.49 12.78
CA LYS A 479 27.39 -13.55 13.63
C LYS A 479 27.94 -12.35 12.88
N THR A 480 27.67 -12.26 11.58
CA THR A 480 28.25 -11.29 10.67
C THR A 480 27.18 -10.36 10.12
N ILE A 481 27.46 -9.06 10.09
CA ILE A 481 26.67 -8.03 9.43
C ILE A 481 27.49 -7.46 8.27
N LYS A 482 26.83 -7.12 7.17
CA LYS A 482 27.43 -6.45 6.01
C LYS A 482 27.01 -4.97 6.01
N PHE A 483 27.89 -4.08 5.59
CA PHE A 483 27.58 -2.66 5.43
C PHE A 483 28.26 -2.05 4.20
N SER A 484 27.64 -1.03 3.62
CA SER A 484 28.12 -0.26 2.47
C SER A 484 27.95 1.24 2.74
N THR A 485 28.96 2.03 2.38
CA THR A 485 28.97 3.51 2.50
C THR A 485 28.96 4.19 1.13
N ASP A 486 28.68 3.43 0.08
CA ASP A 486 28.77 3.85 -1.32
C ASP A 486 27.55 3.35 -2.11
N GLU A 487 26.38 3.42 -1.47
CA GLU A 487 25.09 3.09 -2.07
C GLU A 487 25.00 1.65 -2.62
N GLY A 488 25.65 0.70 -1.94
CA GLY A 488 25.53 -0.73 -2.22
C GLY A 488 26.51 -1.27 -3.27
N GLN A 489 27.47 -0.47 -3.74
CA GLN A 489 28.48 -0.91 -4.70
C GLN A 489 29.55 -1.79 -4.05
N CYS A 490 30.07 -1.38 -2.89
CA CYS A 490 31.03 -2.16 -2.11
C CYS A 490 30.47 -2.51 -0.74
N TRP A 491 30.59 -3.78 -0.38
CA TRP A 491 30.16 -4.32 0.91
C TRP A 491 31.34 -4.77 1.76
N LYS A 492 31.28 -4.45 3.05
CA LYS A 492 32.24 -4.88 4.08
C LYS A 492 31.53 -5.74 5.10
N SER A 493 32.18 -6.80 5.58
CA SER A 493 31.66 -7.70 6.60
C SER A 493 32.25 -7.39 7.97
N HIS A 494 31.44 -7.48 9.02
CA HIS A 494 31.84 -7.26 10.41
C HIS A 494 31.20 -8.31 11.32
N ASP A 495 31.99 -8.93 12.20
CA ASP A 495 31.48 -9.88 13.19
C ASP A 495 30.95 -9.10 14.41
N PHE A 496 29.62 -9.06 14.57
CA PHE A 496 28.96 -8.30 15.64
C PHE A 496 28.90 -9.05 16.98
N THR A 497 29.15 -10.37 16.98
CA THR A 497 29.12 -11.23 18.18
C THR A 497 30.13 -12.36 18.06
N SER A 498 30.69 -12.80 19.20
CA SER A 498 31.49 -14.04 19.25
C SER A 498 30.62 -15.30 19.20
N ASP A 499 29.42 -15.23 19.78
CA ASP A 499 28.48 -16.34 19.87
C ASP A 499 27.35 -16.10 18.86
N PRO A 500 27.24 -16.92 17.80
CA PRO A 500 26.21 -16.78 16.78
C PRO A 500 24.79 -16.80 17.35
N ILE A 501 23.87 -16.15 16.64
CA ILE A 501 22.45 -16.06 16.99
C ILE A 501 21.59 -16.58 15.84
N HIS A 502 20.47 -17.23 16.15
CA HIS A 502 19.42 -17.46 15.17
C HIS A 502 18.72 -16.13 14.91
N PHE A 503 18.97 -15.56 13.74
CA PHE A 503 18.50 -14.23 13.38
C PHE A 503 16.99 -14.22 13.15
N THR A 504 16.33 -13.16 13.60
CA THR A 504 14.88 -12.95 13.41
C THR A 504 14.55 -11.63 12.74
N GLY A 505 15.34 -10.57 12.94
CA GLY A 505 15.03 -9.28 12.35
C GLY A 505 16.04 -8.17 12.67
N LEU A 506 15.91 -7.07 11.93
CA LEU A 506 16.61 -5.81 12.16
C LEU A 506 15.63 -4.78 12.72
N ALA A 507 16.10 -3.93 13.63
CA ALA A 507 15.36 -2.77 14.11
C ALA A 507 16.24 -1.52 14.04
N SER A 508 15.83 -0.54 13.24
CA SER A 508 16.37 0.82 13.23
C SER A 508 15.28 1.81 13.65
N GLU A 509 15.70 3.01 14.03
CA GLU A 509 14.78 4.11 14.25
C GLU A 509 14.04 4.45 12.93
N PRO A 510 12.70 4.62 12.96
CA PRO A 510 11.93 5.04 11.78
C PRO A 510 12.46 6.34 11.16
N GLY A 511 12.35 6.46 9.84
CA GLY A 511 12.81 7.64 9.08
C GLY A 511 14.27 7.58 8.64
N ALA A 512 14.99 6.47 8.88
CA ALA A 512 16.31 6.20 8.32
C ALA A 512 17.39 7.27 8.57
N ARG A 513 17.27 8.05 9.66
CA ARG A 513 18.24 9.11 10.05
C ARG A 513 19.27 8.66 11.08
N SER A 514 19.00 7.58 11.80
CA SER A 514 19.86 7.07 12.85
C SER A 514 21.09 6.34 12.29
N MET A 515 22.14 6.28 13.11
CA MET A 515 23.34 5.46 12.89
C MET A 515 23.31 4.15 13.69
N ASN A 516 22.22 3.90 14.42
CA ASN A 516 22.06 2.73 15.26
C ASN A 516 21.17 1.68 14.57
N ILE A 517 21.61 0.42 14.61
CA ILE A 517 20.84 -0.74 14.14
C ILE A 517 20.90 -1.83 15.20
N SER A 518 19.76 -2.41 15.54
CA SER A 518 19.67 -3.54 16.47
C SER A 518 19.42 -4.83 15.70
N VAL A 519 20.34 -5.79 15.83
CA VAL A 519 20.21 -7.15 15.29
C VAL A 519 19.53 -8.02 16.33
N TRP A 520 18.33 -8.53 16.01
CA TRP A 520 17.53 -9.36 16.90
C TRP A 520 17.62 -10.84 16.52
N GLY A 521 17.63 -11.69 17.55
CA GLY A 521 17.59 -13.12 17.39
C GLY A 521 17.47 -13.84 18.73
N TYR A 522 17.63 -15.15 18.70
CA TYR A 522 17.66 -15.98 19.90
C TYR A 522 18.87 -16.90 19.92
N ARG A 523 19.20 -17.38 21.12
CA ARG A 523 20.20 -18.42 21.33
C ARG A 523 19.56 -19.63 21.96
N ASP A 524 19.89 -20.79 21.43
CA ASP A 524 19.48 -22.07 21.99
C ASP A 524 20.55 -22.61 22.93
N THR A 525 20.12 -23.04 24.10
CA THR A 525 20.94 -23.83 25.02
C THR A 525 20.24 -25.16 25.29
N LEU A 526 20.97 -26.14 25.84
CA LEU A 526 20.45 -27.48 26.12
C LEU A 526 19.14 -27.49 26.94
N LEU A 527 18.86 -26.44 27.71
CA LEU A 527 17.71 -26.36 28.61
C LEU A 527 16.80 -25.17 28.35
N SER A 528 17.20 -24.14 27.60
CA SER A 528 16.38 -22.94 27.39
C SER A 528 16.73 -22.18 26.11
N GLN A 529 15.72 -21.48 25.58
CA GLN A 529 15.84 -20.48 24.51
C GLN A 529 15.66 -19.09 25.14
N TYR A 530 16.52 -18.14 24.76
CA TYR A 530 16.40 -16.75 25.21
C TYR A 530 16.70 -15.76 24.08
N TRP A 531 16.04 -14.60 24.15
CA TRP A 531 16.19 -13.53 23.17
C TRP A 531 17.47 -12.72 23.43
N VAL A 532 18.12 -12.35 22.34
CA VAL A 532 19.31 -11.49 22.32
C VAL A 532 19.10 -10.40 21.28
N SER A 533 19.47 -9.17 21.66
CA SER A 533 19.59 -8.07 20.71
C SER A 533 20.99 -7.49 20.78
N VAL A 534 21.64 -7.31 19.63
CA VAL A 534 22.94 -6.66 19.52
C VAL A 534 22.76 -5.36 18.76
N THR A 535 22.89 -4.23 19.47
CA THR A 535 22.80 -2.90 18.86
C THR A 535 24.18 -2.40 18.48
N ILE A 536 24.31 -2.01 17.22
CA ILE A 536 25.53 -1.56 16.59
C ILE A 536 25.41 -0.05 16.33
N ASP A 537 26.38 0.73 16.81
CA ASP A 537 26.48 2.18 16.54
C ASP A 537 27.60 2.45 15.54
N PHE A 538 27.23 2.96 14.37
CA PHE A 538 28.16 3.27 13.29
C PHE A 538 28.74 4.70 13.36
N ARG A 539 28.49 5.49 14.41
CA ARG A 539 29.07 6.84 14.52
C ARG A 539 30.61 6.87 14.55
N GLU A 540 31.22 5.83 15.10
CA GLU A 540 32.69 5.67 15.08
C GLU A 540 33.22 5.32 13.67
N LEU A 541 32.35 4.84 12.75
CA LEU A 541 32.69 4.62 11.35
C LEU A 541 32.73 5.96 10.57
N LEU A 542 31.71 6.79 10.76
CA LEU A 542 31.51 8.06 10.05
C LEU A 542 31.74 9.25 10.99
N THR A 543 33.01 9.53 11.31
CA THR A 543 33.37 10.57 12.31
C THR A 543 33.36 11.99 11.76
N LYS A 544 33.34 12.17 10.44
CA LYS A 544 33.35 13.48 9.78
C LYS A 544 31.97 13.82 9.24
N ASN A 545 31.55 15.07 9.40
CA ASN A 545 30.35 15.57 8.73
C ASN A 545 30.57 15.67 7.22
N CYS A 546 29.51 15.48 6.44
CA CYS A 546 29.58 15.57 4.99
C CYS A 546 29.63 17.02 4.49
N GLU A 547 30.55 17.28 3.55
CA GLU A 547 30.63 18.53 2.79
C GLU A 547 30.70 18.27 1.26
N ASP A 548 30.88 17.01 0.84
CA ASP A 548 31.14 16.64 -0.56
C ASP A 548 29.87 16.13 -1.25
N TYR A 549 29.00 17.08 -1.58
CA TYR A 549 27.78 16.84 -2.34
C TYR A 549 27.97 17.16 -3.83
N VAL A 550 27.31 16.38 -4.69
CA VAL A 550 27.30 16.54 -6.14
C VAL A 550 25.89 16.82 -6.63
N GLN A 551 25.77 17.67 -7.66
CA GLN A 551 24.49 17.90 -8.33
C GLN A 551 24.11 16.66 -9.15
N TRP A 552 22.86 16.24 -9.01
CA TRP A 552 22.26 15.13 -9.75
C TRP A 552 20.88 15.55 -10.27
N LEU A 553 20.68 15.42 -11.58
CA LEU A 553 19.39 15.67 -12.22
C LEU A 553 18.57 14.39 -12.18
N ALA A 554 17.40 14.44 -11.53
CA ALA A 554 16.47 13.33 -11.49
C ALA A 554 15.84 13.05 -12.86
N HIS A 555 15.50 11.78 -13.13
CA HIS A 555 14.86 11.33 -14.37
C HIS A 555 15.65 11.68 -15.65
N SER A 556 16.97 11.82 -15.53
CA SER A 556 17.83 12.15 -16.67
C SER A 556 18.12 10.90 -17.50
N ASP A 557 17.86 10.96 -18.80
CA ASP A 557 18.14 9.91 -19.77
C ASP A 557 19.09 10.37 -20.89
N ASP A 558 18.94 11.61 -21.34
CA ASP A 558 19.78 12.23 -22.38
C ASP A 558 20.13 13.69 -22.03
N LEU A 559 21.35 13.89 -21.53
CA LEU A 559 21.89 15.22 -21.20
C LEU A 559 21.91 16.21 -22.39
N SER A 560 21.74 15.74 -23.62
CA SER A 560 21.67 16.60 -24.81
C SER A 560 20.27 17.16 -25.09
N ASP A 561 19.21 16.56 -24.52
CA ASP A 561 17.84 17.04 -24.67
C ASP A 561 17.55 18.22 -23.71
N PRO A 562 17.15 19.40 -24.21
CA PRO A 562 16.68 20.50 -23.36
C PRO A 562 15.51 20.14 -22.44
N ASN A 563 14.73 19.10 -22.74
CA ASN A 563 13.61 18.60 -21.93
C ASN A 563 14.01 17.43 -21.00
N ASP A 564 15.27 17.02 -20.98
CA ASP A 564 15.78 15.94 -20.12
C ASP A 564 15.42 16.13 -18.64
N GLY A 565 14.90 15.09 -18.00
CA GLY A 565 14.44 15.14 -16.60
C GLY A 565 13.15 15.94 -16.35
N CYS A 566 12.43 16.38 -17.40
CA CYS A 566 11.09 16.96 -17.23
C CYS A 566 10.08 15.85 -16.91
N MET A 567 9.67 15.77 -15.66
CA MET A 567 8.60 14.86 -15.24
C MET A 567 7.45 15.67 -14.66
N LEU A 568 6.23 15.45 -15.13
CA LEU A 568 5.03 16.17 -14.66
C LEU A 568 5.26 17.69 -14.65
N GLY A 569 5.82 18.21 -15.75
CA GLY A 569 6.00 19.64 -15.97
C GLY A 569 7.16 20.35 -15.27
N TYR A 570 8.06 19.66 -14.56
CA TYR A 570 9.27 20.28 -14.01
C TYR A 570 10.42 19.30 -13.79
N LYS A 571 11.65 19.84 -13.72
CA LYS A 571 12.89 19.14 -13.39
C LYS A 571 13.24 19.32 -11.92
N GLU A 572 13.81 18.28 -11.31
CA GLU A 572 14.37 18.34 -9.95
C GLU A 572 15.88 18.06 -9.99
N LYS A 573 16.67 19.03 -9.53
CA LYS A 573 18.11 18.86 -9.31
C LYS A 573 18.37 18.71 -7.83
N PHE A 574 19.00 17.61 -7.43
CA PHE A 574 19.34 17.30 -6.05
C PHE A 574 20.83 17.52 -5.79
N LEU A 575 21.18 17.89 -4.55
CA LEU A 575 22.53 17.70 -4.03
C LEU A 575 22.60 16.36 -3.31
N ARG A 576 23.29 15.39 -3.92
CA ARG A 576 23.47 14.04 -3.38
C ARG A 576 24.88 13.84 -2.87
N LEU A 577 25.03 13.00 -1.84
CA LEU A 577 26.34 12.67 -1.32
C LEU A 577 27.15 11.94 -2.40
N ARG A 578 28.42 12.33 -2.61
CA ARG A 578 29.28 11.61 -3.54
C ARG A 578 29.51 10.18 -3.01
N LYS A 579 29.31 9.17 -3.86
CA LYS A 579 29.51 7.75 -3.52
C LYS A 579 30.87 7.40 -2.89
N ALA A 580 31.93 8.10 -3.26
CA ALA A 580 33.27 7.90 -2.71
C ALA A 580 33.46 8.54 -1.31
N SER A 581 32.53 9.36 -0.86
CA SER A 581 32.63 10.13 0.37
C SER A 581 32.13 9.32 1.56
N VAL A 582 33.04 9.03 2.48
CA VAL A 582 32.75 8.32 3.73
C VAL A 582 32.63 9.36 4.85
N CYS A 583 31.41 9.85 5.07
CA CYS A 583 31.07 10.87 6.05
C CYS A 583 29.63 10.70 6.54
N TRP A 584 29.29 11.41 7.60
CA TRP A 584 27.97 11.42 8.25
C TRP A 584 27.14 12.59 7.71
N ASN A 585 25.98 12.30 7.12
CA ASN A 585 25.04 13.33 6.65
C ASN A 585 24.48 14.13 7.83
N GLY A 586 24.13 13.43 8.91
CA GLY A 586 23.56 14.05 10.09
C GLY A 586 22.06 13.84 10.23
N ARG A 587 21.60 13.87 11.47
CA ARG A 587 20.16 13.73 11.79
C ARG A 587 19.35 14.88 11.19
N ASP A 588 19.92 16.08 11.19
CA ASP A 588 19.31 17.32 10.68
C ASP A 588 19.51 17.49 9.16
N TYR A 589 19.96 16.44 8.46
CA TYR A 589 20.12 16.48 7.01
C TYR A 589 18.78 16.78 6.32
N GLU A 590 18.78 17.84 5.52
CA GLU A 590 17.66 18.21 4.68
C GLU A 590 18.05 18.01 3.22
N ILE A 591 17.10 17.47 2.45
CA ILE A 591 17.30 17.26 1.02
C ILE A 591 17.33 18.63 0.34
N ASN A 592 18.49 19.02 -0.17
CA ASN A 592 18.60 20.22 -0.98
C ASN A 592 18.23 19.89 -2.43
N LYS A 593 17.18 20.53 -2.92
CA LYS A 593 16.69 20.37 -4.28
C LYS A 593 16.23 21.69 -4.90
N GLU A 594 16.47 21.83 -6.19
CA GLU A 594 16.05 22.96 -7.00
C GLU A 594 15.04 22.50 -8.05
N HIS A 595 13.93 23.24 -8.18
CA HIS A 595 12.89 22.95 -9.16
C HIS A 595 13.01 23.89 -10.37
N THR A 596 13.05 23.33 -11.57
CA THR A 596 13.05 24.11 -12.82
C THR A 596 11.81 23.76 -13.64
N PRO A 597 10.84 24.68 -13.82
CA PRO A 597 9.64 24.42 -14.62
C PRO A 597 9.96 24.11 -16.08
N CYS A 598 9.19 23.20 -16.68
CA CYS A 598 9.27 22.85 -18.09
C CYS A 598 8.13 23.52 -18.89
N PRO A 599 8.34 23.78 -20.20
CA PRO A 599 7.25 24.18 -21.08
C PRO A 599 6.24 23.05 -21.25
N CYS A 600 4.93 23.36 -21.21
CA CYS A 600 3.90 22.33 -21.38
C CYS A 600 3.92 21.73 -22.79
N THR A 601 3.76 20.41 -22.88
CA THR A 601 3.49 19.64 -24.12
C THR A 601 2.08 19.05 -24.05
N LEU A 602 1.65 18.30 -25.08
CA LEU A 602 0.38 17.56 -25.01
C LEU A 602 0.44 16.36 -24.05
N ASP A 603 1.64 15.87 -23.74
CA ASP A 603 1.82 14.73 -22.86
C ASP A 603 1.52 15.08 -21.40
N ASP A 604 1.67 16.36 -21.02
CA ASP A 604 1.28 16.91 -19.70
C ASP A 604 -0.26 16.98 -19.49
N PHE A 605 -1.07 16.52 -20.45
CA PHE A 605 -2.54 16.55 -20.40
C PHE A 605 -3.19 15.17 -20.65
N LEU A 606 -3.99 14.70 -19.69
CA LEU A 606 -4.89 13.54 -19.87
C LEU A 606 -6.08 13.90 -20.77
N CYS A 607 -6.65 12.88 -21.43
CA CYS A 607 -7.93 13.04 -22.09
C CYS A 607 -9.05 13.16 -21.06
N ASP A 608 -9.86 14.19 -21.22
CA ASP A 608 -11.01 14.41 -20.36
C ASP A 608 -12.18 13.50 -20.75
N PHE A 609 -13.26 13.52 -19.98
CA PHE A 609 -14.42 12.65 -20.19
C PHE A 609 -14.92 12.69 -21.64
N GLY A 610 -15.15 11.52 -22.25
CA GLY A 610 -15.61 11.36 -23.63
C GLY A 610 -14.52 11.48 -24.70
N TYR A 611 -13.25 11.56 -24.32
CA TYR A 611 -12.10 11.61 -25.23
C TYR A 611 -11.16 10.43 -25.00
N TYR A 612 -10.30 10.14 -25.96
CA TYR A 612 -9.27 9.10 -25.87
C TYR A 612 -8.07 9.43 -26.76
N ARG A 613 -6.90 8.88 -26.45
CA ARG A 613 -5.73 8.94 -27.34
C ARG A 613 -5.74 7.77 -28.31
N LYS A 614 -5.44 8.04 -29.57
CA LYS A 614 -5.13 6.97 -30.54
C LYS A 614 -3.73 6.43 -30.27
N GLU A 615 -3.48 5.19 -30.66
CA GLU A 615 -2.16 4.57 -30.55
C GLU A 615 -1.09 5.43 -31.25
N ASN A 616 0.02 5.70 -30.54
CA ASN A 616 1.12 6.57 -30.99
C ASN A 616 0.74 8.05 -31.26
N SER A 617 -0.31 8.56 -30.61
CA SER A 617 -0.70 9.97 -30.69
C SER A 617 -0.85 10.59 -29.30
N SER A 618 -0.28 11.79 -29.10
CA SER A 618 -0.52 12.62 -27.92
C SER A 618 -1.82 13.42 -27.99
N GLU A 619 -2.54 13.36 -29.11
CA GLU A 619 -3.78 14.10 -29.33
C GLU A 619 -4.99 13.32 -28.78
N CYS A 620 -5.76 13.98 -27.90
CA CYS A 620 -7.06 13.51 -27.42
C CYS A 620 -8.13 13.79 -28.46
N VAL A 621 -8.75 12.72 -28.95
CA VAL A 621 -9.86 12.77 -29.91
C VAL A 621 -11.16 12.36 -29.24
N GLU A 622 -12.27 12.93 -29.70
CA GLU A 622 -13.60 12.61 -29.17
C GLU A 622 -13.97 11.16 -29.48
N GLN A 623 -14.59 10.48 -28.51
CA GLN A 623 -15.05 9.10 -28.69
C GLN A 623 -16.22 9.05 -29.70
N PRO A 624 -16.21 8.10 -30.66
CA PRO A 624 -17.29 7.97 -31.64
C PRO A 624 -18.63 7.53 -31.02
N ASP A 625 -18.60 6.60 -30.06
CA ASP A 625 -19.77 6.14 -29.31
C ASP A 625 -19.42 6.07 -27.82
N LEU A 626 -20.28 6.60 -26.95
CA LEU A 626 -20.16 6.40 -25.51
C LEU A 626 -20.85 5.08 -25.15
N LYS A 627 -20.08 4.10 -24.66
CA LYS A 627 -20.57 2.74 -24.32
C LYS A 627 -20.24 2.37 -22.88
N GLY A 628 -21.02 1.45 -22.31
CA GLY A 628 -20.78 0.91 -20.97
C GLY A 628 -20.82 1.99 -19.87
N HIS A 629 -19.85 1.94 -18.96
CA HIS A 629 -19.78 2.85 -17.81
C HIS A 629 -19.58 4.33 -18.21
N VAL A 630 -18.97 4.59 -19.36
CA VAL A 630 -18.81 5.97 -19.88
C VAL A 630 -20.19 6.56 -20.20
N LEU A 631 -21.09 5.76 -20.78
CA LEU A 631 -22.47 6.17 -21.03
C LEU A 631 -23.26 6.35 -19.72
N GLU A 632 -23.09 5.44 -18.76
CA GLU A 632 -23.74 5.54 -17.44
C GLU A 632 -23.32 6.83 -16.71
N PHE A 633 -22.03 7.14 -16.69
CA PHE A 633 -21.51 8.40 -16.17
C PHE A 633 -22.09 9.60 -16.93
N CYS A 634 -22.28 9.51 -18.24
CA CYS A 634 -22.89 10.60 -18.99
C CYS A 634 -24.36 10.85 -18.64
N LEU A 635 -25.12 9.78 -18.36
CA LEU A 635 -26.54 9.87 -18.06
C LEU A 635 -26.80 10.29 -16.61
N GLN A 636 -25.92 9.90 -15.68
CA GLN A 636 -26.12 10.09 -14.23
C GLN A 636 -25.18 11.14 -13.61
N GLY A 637 -24.11 11.53 -14.30
CA GLY A 637 -23.13 12.51 -13.85
C GLY A 637 -23.68 13.93 -13.76
N LYS A 638 -23.02 14.78 -12.98
CA LYS A 638 -23.39 16.20 -12.88
C LYS A 638 -22.97 16.95 -14.13
N GLN A 639 -23.72 17.98 -14.52
CA GLN A 639 -23.43 18.78 -15.72
C GLN A 639 -22.00 19.35 -15.73
N GLU A 640 -21.47 19.75 -14.58
CA GLU A 640 -20.08 20.23 -14.43
C GLU A 640 -19.01 19.19 -14.76
N GLN A 641 -19.35 17.89 -14.65
CA GLN A 641 -18.46 16.79 -14.99
C GLN A 641 -18.51 16.42 -16.48
N LEU A 642 -19.60 16.80 -17.16
CA LEU A 642 -19.85 16.51 -18.58
C LEU A 642 -19.44 17.66 -19.50
N GLN A 643 -19.08 18.81 -18.91
CA GLN A 643 -18.48 19.94 -19.59
C GLN A 643 -16.97 19.72 -19.71
N THR A 644 -16.52 19.38 -20.92
CA THR A 644 -15.15 18.97 -21.20
C THR A 644 -14.52 19.86 -22.28
N SER A 645 -13.22 20.12 -22.16
CA SER A 645 -12.41 20.72 -23.22
C SER A 645 -11.63 19.69 -24.04
N GLY A 646 -11.87 18.40 -23.82
CA GLY A 646 -11.15 17.26 -24.42
C GLY A 646 -9.82 16.93 -23.75
N TYR A 647 -9.19 17.91 -23.12
CA TYR A 647 -7.93 17.77 -22.39
C TYR A 647 -8.04 18.32 -20.98
N ARG A 648 -7.27 17.70 -20.07
CA ARG A 648 -7.08 18.16 -18.71
C ARG A 648 -5.64 17.93 -18.28
N ARG A 649 -5.07 18.88 -17.55
CA ARG A 649 -3.70 18.75 -17.03
C ARG A 649 -3.58 17.55 -16.09
N ILE A 650 -2.47 16.80 -16.18
CA ILE A 650 -2.18 15.70 -15.25
C ILE A 650 -2.16 16.24 -13.81
N PRO A 651 -2.79 15.57 -12.83
CA PRO A 651 -2.72 15.99 -11.44
C PRO A 651 -1.29 15.99 -10.89
N GLY A 652 -0.90 17.08 -10.23
CA GLY A 652 0.47 17.29 -9.74
C GLY A 652 1.43 17.87 -10.78
N ASP A 653 1.02 17.98 -12.06
CA ASP A 653 1.81 18.62 -13.11
C ASP A 653 1.96 20.12 -12.87
N LYS A 654 3.17 20.66 -13.09
CA LYS A 654 3.51 22.08 -12.85
C LYS A 654 4.17 22.75 -14.04
N CYS A 655 3.90 22.29 -15.27
CA CYS A 655 4.41 22.90 -16.49
C CYS A 655 3.94 24.35 -16.65
N VAL A 656 4.74 25.18 -17.31
CA VAL A 656 4.47 26.62 -17.49
C VAL A 656 4.67 27.02 -18.94
N GLY A 657 3.69 27.73 -19.52
CA GLY A 657 3.75 28.15 -20.93
C GLY A 657 3.56 26.97 -21.88
N GLY A 658 4.22 27.00 -23.05
CA GLY A 658 4.15 25.91 -24.02
C GLY A 658 2.79 25.74 -24.70
N THR A 659 2.48 24.50 -25.07
CA THR A 659 1.24 24.12 -25.74
C THR A 659 0.08 24.16 -24.76
N GLN A 660 -0.99 24.86 -25.12
CA GLN A 660 -2.26 24.82 -24.39
C GLN A 660 -3.36 24.41 -25.38
N PRO A 661 -3.99 23.24 -25.20
CA PRO A 661 -5.07 22.82 -26.08
C PRO A 661 -6.23 23.83 -26.04
N GLU A 662 -6.75 24.20 -27.21
CA GLU A 662 -7.84 25.18 -27.31
C GLU A 662 -9.10 24.69 -26.60
N ARG A 663 -9.55 25.44 -25.59
CA ARG A 663 -10.69 25.07 -24.74
C ARG A 663 -12.02 25.51 -25.33
N LYS A 664 -12.55 24.77 -26.30
CA LYS A 664 -13.98 24.86 -26.60
C LYS A 664 -14.71 23.89 -25.69
N VAL A 665 -15.28 24.40 -24.60
CA VAL A 665 -16.04 23.56 -23.66
C VAL A 665 -17.27 23.01 -24.39
N ILE A 666 -17.35 21.69 -24.50
CA ILE A 666 -18.47 20.97 -25.09
C ILE A 666 -19.27 20.35 -23.95
N ASP A 667 -20.59 20.48 -24.00
CA ASP A 667 -21.51 19.81 -23.08
C ASP A 667 -21.89 18.45 -23.67
N LEU A 668 -21.23 17.38 -23.21
CA LEU A 668 -21.47 16.03 -23.71
C LEU A 668 -22.83 15.46 -23.30
N SER A 669 -23.51 16.06 -22.31
CA SER A 669 -24.85 15.58 -21.88
C SER A 669 -25.85 15.54 -23.04
N ARG A 670 -25.76 16.50 -23.97
CA ARG A 670 -26.63 16.56 -25.15
C ARG A 670 -26.48 15.36 -26.08
N ARG A 671 -25.28 14.80 -26.16
CA ARG A 671 -24.95 13.67 -27.03
C ARG A 671 -25.46 12.35 -26.44
N CYS A 672 -25.42 12.24 -25.12
CA CYS A 672 -25.88 11.05 -24.41
C CYS A 672 -27.40 10.88 -24.48
N VAL A 673 -28.14 11.99 -24.53
CA VAL A 673 -29.59 12.00 -24.73
C VAL A 673 -29.98 11.82 -26.21
N SER A 674 -29.16 12.30 -27.16
CA SER A 674 -29.45 12.09 -28.58
C SER A 674 -29.41 10.61 -28.97
N ASP A 675 -28.48 9.83 -28.40
CA ASP A 675 -28.37 8.40 -28.69
C ASP A 675 -29.60 7.60 -28.26
N LEU A 676 -30.22 7.95 -27.12
CA LEU A 676 -31.49 7.38 -26.64
C LEU A 676 -32.65 7.68 -27.60
N LEU A 677 -32.74 8.90 -28.13
CA LEU A 677 -33.76 9.27 -29.12
C LEU A 677 -33.55 8.52 -30.45
N THR A 678 -32.31 8.25 -30.87
CA THR A 678 -32.04 7.42 -32.06
C THR A 678 -32.42 5.95 -31.89
N GLN A 679 -32.29 5.39 -30.68
CA GLN A 679 -32.78 4.04 -30.40
C GLN A 679 -34.32 3.96 -30.47
N GLU A 680 -35.05 4.95 -29.94
CA GLU A 680 -36.51 5.01 -30.10
C GLU A 680 -36.92 5.19 -31.57
N VAL A 681 -36.17 5.97 -32.35
CA VAL A 681 -36.44 6.16 -33.78
C VAL A 681 -36.22 4.87 -34.58
N GLN A 682 -35.20 4.05 -34.24
CA GLN A 682 -35.01 2.73 -34.86
C GLN A 682 -36.10 1.72 -34.51
N VAL A 683 -36.66 1.77 -33.29
CA VAL A 683 -37.79 0.90 -32.90
C VAL A 683 -39.11 1.38 -33.51
N SER A 684 -39.28 2.70 -33.72
CA SER A 684 -40.46 3.27 -34.39
C SER A 684 -40.43 3.21 -35.92
N GLY A 685 -39.32 2.78 -36.54
CA GLY A 685 -39.14 2.70 -37.99
C GLY A 685 -39.78 1.47 -38.66
N LEU A 686 -40.29 0.51 -37.88
CA LEU A 686 -41.04 -0.66 -38.38
C LEU A 686 -42.55 -0.43 -38.21
N GLY A 687 -43.11 0.45 -39.04
CA GLY A 687 -44.56 0.65 -39.04
C GLY A 687 -45.05 1.75 -39.96
N CYS A 688 -45.12 1.45 -41.27
CA CYS A 688 -46.27 1.76 -42.16
C CYS A 688 -45.81 1.77 -43.62
N SER A 689 -46.01 0.66 -44.33
CA SER A 689 -46.31 0.68 -45.76
C SER A 689 -47.67 0.03 -45.96
N GLN A 690 -48.69 0.87 -46.12
CA GLN A 690 -49.98 0.47 -46.69
C GLN A 690 -49.75 -0.03 -48.11
N HIS A 691 -50.23 -1.22 -48.43
CA HIS A 691 -50.60 -1.55 -49.81
C HIS A 691 -51.94 -2.26 -49.83
N ALA A 692 -52.85 -1.63 -50.57
CA ALA A 692 -54.23 -2.02 -50.81
C ALA A 692 -54.32 -3.31 -51.63
N GLU A 693 -55.32 -4.14 -51.30
CA GLU A 693 -55.79 -5.24 -52.14
C GLU A 693 -56.43 -4.69 -53.43
N ALA A 694 -56.06 -5.26 -54.56
CA ALA A 694 -56.84 -5.23 -55.79
C ALA A 694 -56.89 -6.66 -56.37
N GLN A 695 -58.10 -7.18 -56.54
CA GLN A 695 -58.42 -8.43 -57.23
C GLN A 695 -58.23 -8.30 -58.74
N GLY A 696 -57.81 -9.38 -59.40
CA GLY A 696 -57.85 -9.49 -60.87
C GLY A 696 -57.10 -10.70 -61.45
N ASP A 697 -57.84 -11.79 -61.64
CA ASP A 697 -57.82 -12.81 -62.71
C ASP A 697 -56.55 -13.18 -63.53
N VAL A 698 -56.37 -14.52 -63.61
CA VAL A 698 -56.14 -15.36 -64.83
C VAL A 698 -54.79 -15.26 -65.56
N ASP A 699 -53.95 -16.30 -65.43
CA ASP A 699 -53.64 -17.30 -66.49
C ASP A 699 -52.45 -18.20 -66.09
N GLU A 700 -52.65 -19.52 -66.20
CA GLU A 700 -51.60 -20.54 -66.38
C GLU A 700 -51.10 -20.47 -67.84
N PRO A 701 -49.87 -20.94 -68.23
CA PRO A 701 -49.55 -22.36 -68.08
C PRO A 701 -48.06 -22.81 -68.03
N LEU A 702 -47.89 -24.09 -67.64
CA LEU A 702 -46.97 -25.12 -68.17
C LEU A 702 -45.44 -24.90 -68.18
N GLU A 703 -44.74 -25.73 -67.40
CA GLU A 703 -43.82 -26.82 -67.83
C GLU A 703 -42.95 -27.23 -66.62
N SER A 704 -43.06 -28.44 -66.06
CA SER A 704 -42.66 -29.77 -66.53
C SER A 704 -41.45 -30.29 -65.75
N ASN A 705 -41.45 -31.61 -65.56
CA ASN A 705 -40.31 -32.48 -65.22
C ASN A 705 -39.96 -32.74 -63.75
N HIS A 706 -40.51 -33.88 -63.32
CA HIS A 706 -39.76 -35.12 -63.06
C HIS A 706 -39.50 -35.52 -61.60
N THR A 707 -40.32 -36.50 -61.18
CA THR A 707 -39.97 -37.81 -60.58
C THR A 707 -39.23 -37.87 -59.25
N ARG A 708 -39.38 -38.89 -58.40
CA ARG A 708 -40.38 -39.93 -58.10
C ARG A 708 -39.70 -40.75 -57.01
N GLY A 709 -40.41 -41.06 -55.93
CA GLY A 709 -40.04 -42.11 -54.97
C GLY A 709 -39.93 -41.54 -53.55
N GLY A 710 -40.69 -41.98 -52.57
CA GLY A 710 -41.61 -43.11 -52.54
C GLY A 710 -41.64 -43.69 -51.12
N ASN A 711 -42.87 -43.84 -50.61
CA ASN A 711 -43.30 -44.73 -49.54
C ASN A 711 -42.88 -44.40 -48.10
N LYS A 712 -43.84 -43.99 -47.27
CA LYS A 712 -44.75 -44.85 -46.43
C LYS A 712 -44.00 -45.25 -45.17
N THR A 713 -44.48 -45.05 -43.95
CA THR A 713 -45.80 -45.27 -43.31
C THR A 713 -45.50 -45.02 -41.80
N SER A 714 -46.37 -44.61 -40.87
CA SER A 714 -47.81 -44.35 -40.84
C SER A 714 -48.25 -44.15 -39.37
N PHE A 715 -49.38 -43.44 -39.18
CA PHE A 715 -50.38 -43.55 -38.09
C PHE A 715 -49.96 -43.11 -36.66
N HIS A 716 -50.80 -42.46 -35.84
CA HIS A 716 -52.23 -42.07 -35.83
C HIS A 716 -52.39 -40.97 -34.73
N GLU A 717 -53.16 -39.90 -34.95
CA GLU A 717 -54.48 -39.56 -34.29
C GLU A 717 -54.41 -39.42 -32.75
N ASP A 718 -54.88 -38.37 -32.07
CA ASP A 718 -56.05 -37.50 -32.29
C ASP A 718 -55.91 -36.09 -31.65
N SER A 719 -56.82 -35.23 -32.10
CA SER A 719 -57.23 -33.86 -31.71
C SER A 719 -57.50 -33.63 -30.21
N ASP A 720 -57.49 -32.42 -29.63
CA ASP A 720 -58.40 -31.28 -29.88
C ASP A 720 -57.96 -29.99 -29.14
N GLU A 721 -58.25 -28.86 -29.80
CA GLU A 721 -58.74 -27.56 -29.30
C GLU A 721 -58.02 -26.64 -28.26
N VAL A 722 -57.89 -25.38 -28.73
CA VAL A 722 -58.03 -24.08 -28.04
C VAL A 722 -56.92 -23.60 -27.10
N GLY A 723 -56.36 -22.41 -27.43
CA GLY A 723 -55.80 -21.51 -26.42
C GLY A 723 -54.68 -20.60 -26.91
N VAL A 724 -55.03 -19.57 -27.69
CA VAL A 724 -54.15 -18.43 -27.96
C VAL A 724 -53.90 -17.68 -26.65
N MET A 725 -52.64 -17.53 -26.23
CA MET A 725 -52.22 -16.36 -25.47
C MET A 725 -50.74 -16.05 -25.71
N ASN A 726 -50.52 -15.01 -26.50
CA ASN A 726 -49.25 -14.31 -26.64
C ASN A 726 -48.89 -13.64 -25.31
N THR A 727 -47.65 -13.82 -24.87
CA THR A 727 -46.90 -12.77 -24.18
C THR A 727 -45.47 -12.84 -24.65
N CYS A 728 -45.03 -11.75 -25.29
CA CYS A 728 -43.74 -11.54 -25.93
C CYS A 728 -42.57 -11.62 -24.94
N LEU A 729 -41.42 -12.04 -25.46
CA LEU A 729 -40.08 -11.66 -25.01
C LEU A 729 -39.57 -10.55 -25.92
#